data_AF-A0AAV5F999-F1
#
_entry.id   AF-A0AAV5F999-F1
#
_cell.length_a   1.000
_cell.length_b   1.000
_cell.length_c   1.000
_cell.angle_alpha   90.00
_cell.angle_beta   90.00
_cell.angle_gamma   90.00
#
_symmetry.space_group_name_H-M   'P 1'
#
loop_
_entity.id
_entity.type
_entity.pdbx_description
1 polymer ?
#
loop_
_entity_poly.entity_id
_entity_poly.type
_entity_poly.pdbx_seq_one_letter_code
_entity_poly.pdbx_strand_id
1 'polypeptide(L)'
;MAGVGGSGSGGGDAEMSGWTGLLHSSTKLLEQAAPTPHFPTLQRNLDQLEALSTKLKAKTIRAEAPSQSLSATRLLAREGINAEQLARDLKSFELKTSFEDVFPSEATTVEEYLQQLHEVAIVSSIQEAQKDNLRSFNSYMMQVLEVDSLLPAQFSSIWLPSTEVMPIPNKTIIENKSSVYAAVVRDLNDARGRSVSFGTATAFRAAYESLSVDAIGTKSVTMQKVWHLIQALVGEGLAPQNASRKMSLVIGARRHLEWGHEKFILETINSHPALAALGGSVGNLQKIRAFLRVRLRDQGVLDFDATDLRRQPPVDTTWQQIYFCLRTGYFDEARQVAQSSRAAYNFAPLLAEWISTNGAVSPETALASSEECDKMLRMGDRPEGVASEQKIGVMDACAEAASIIRQYGSIYLRNGNINLALEYYAQAAAAMGGGEISWIGEGNSDQQRQRNLMLKQLLTEILLRDGGIQLLLGPSGMGEEGELKKYMMDWRSRQQFLLEAAHWCQEAGLYDKSVEIHRRVGAFAMALQTINKCLSDAVCAIAHSMLDGESRAAALIQSGNEILETARYSSEASVQDKDLISEQQTVLRQLEAILHIYRLARAGQTVDALREIIRLPFLHLDPKAPNLAVDIFRNLSPHVQACVPDLLKVALNCIDNVRDTDGTLRAVKSKVFYHFHAISIDYHHEHADTLI
;
A
#
# COMPACT_ATOMS: atom_id res chain seq x y z
N MET A 1 20.58 -32.22 80.39
CA MET A 1 19.10 -32.20 80.60
C MET A 1 18.61 -30.81 80.27
N ALA A 2 17.60 -30.73 79.38
CA ALA A 2 16.83 -29.57 78.90
C ALA A 2 17.62 -28.43 78.22
N GLY A 3 17.24 -27.85 77.07
CA GLY A 3 16.06 -27.98 76.21
C GLY A 3 16.03 -26.76 75.25
N VAL A 4 15.14 -26.82 74.25
CA VAL A 4 14.76 -25.79 73.24
C VAL A 4 15.43 -25.91 71.85
N GLY A 5 14.61 -26.19 70.84
CA GLY A 5 14.87 -26.03 69.40
C GLY A 5 13.63 -25.44 68.70
N GLY A 6 13.86 -24.57 67.70
CA GLY A 6 12.86 -23.87 66.87
C GLY A 6 12.07 -24.80 65.93
N SER A 7 11.16 -24.38 65.06
CA SER A 7 10.95 -23.13 64.31
C SER A 7 9.59 -23.25 63.59
N GLY A 8 8.87 -22.14 63.32
CA GLY A 8 7.58 -22.15 62.62
C GLY A 8 7.55 -21.24 61.39
N SER A 9 7.40 -21.84 60.20
CA SER A 9 6.96 -21.23 58.93
C SER A 9 5.98 -22.22 58.30
N GLY A 10 4.71 -21.85 58.15
CA GLY A 10 3.69 -22.71 57.56
C GLY A 10 2.41 -21.92 57.28
N GLY A 11 2.24 -21.50 56.03
CA GLY A 11 1.05 -20.78 55.57
C GLY A 11 0.69 -21.00 54.09
N GLY A 12 1.67 -21.17 53.20
CA GLY A 12 1.41 -21.34 51.75
C GLY A 12 1.07 -22.78 51.31
N ASP A 13 1.59 -23.81 51.98
CA ASP A 13 1.38 -25.22 51.57
C ASP A 13 -0.04 -25.74 51.88
N ALA A 14 -0.78 -25.06 52.76
CA ALA A 14 -2.12 -25.45 53.17
C ALA A 14 -3.19 -25.17 52.10
N GLU A 15 -3.03 -24.10 51.30
CA GLU A 15 -4.00 -23.78 50.24
C GLU A 15 -3.77 -24.62 48.98
N MET A 16 -2.52 -24.87 48.60
CA MET A 16 -2.16 -25.70 47.44
C MET A 16 -2.54 -27.18 47.65
N SER A 17 -2.43 -27.69 48.88
CA SER A 17 -2.95 -29.00 49.27
C SER A 17 -4.49 -29.06 49.27
N GLY A 18 -5.16 -27.93 49.53
CA GLY A 18 -6.62 -27.80 49.41
C GLY A 18 -7.11 -27.96 47.97
N TRP A 19 -6.49 -27.27 47.01
CA TRP A 19 -6.88 -27.34 45.58
C TRP A 19 -6.58 -28.69 44.95
N THR A 20 -5.43 -29.29 45.27
CA THR A 20 -5.10 -30.66 44.81
C THR A 20 -6.04 -31.70 45.42
N GLY A 21 -6.42 -31.54 46.69
CA GLY A 21 -7.46 -32.36 47.33
C GLY A 21 -8.84 -32.20 46.68
N LEU A 22 -9.20 -30.98 46.27
CA LEU A 22 -10.46 -30.67 45.59
C LEU A 22 -10.51 -31.26 44.18
N LEU A 23 -9.41 -31.16 43.42
CA LEU A 23 -9.24 -31.81 42.13
C LEU A 23 -9.39 -33.33 42.28
N HIS A 24 -8.70 -33.94 43.25
CA HIS A 24 -8.77 -35.37 43.51
C HIS A 24 -10.17 -35.83 43.94
N SER A 25 -10.88 -35.04 44.76
CA SER A 25 -12.28 -35.28 45.12
C SER A 25 -13.22 -35.16 43.91
N SER A 26 -13.00 -34.18 43.04
CA SER A 26 -13.80 -33.98 41.83
C SER A 26 -13.62 -35.14 40.85
N THR A 27 -12.38 -35.58 40.62
CA THR A 27 -12.08 -36.75 39.77
C THR A 27 -12.69 -38.02 40.35
N LYS A 28 -12.61 -38.22 41.66
CA LYS A 28 -13.21 -39.38 42.34
C LYS A 28 -14.73 -39.36 42.30
N LEU A 29 -15.37 -38.19 42.40
CA LEU A 29 -16.82 -38.03 42.24
C LEU A 29 -17.27 -38.34 40.81
N LEU A 30 -16.46 -37.98 39.79
CA LEU A 30 -16.73 -38.31 38.40
C LEU A 30 -16.62 -39.82 38.12
N GLU A 31 -15.65 -40.50 38.73
CA GLU A 31 -15.49 -41.97 38.60
C GLU A 31 -16.57 -42.76 39.35
N GLN A 32 -17.12 -42.19 40.43
CA GLN A 32 -18.17 -42.81 41.24
C GLN A 32 -19.60 -42.49 40.78
N ALA A 33 -19.78 -41.54 39.87
CA ALA A 33 -21.08 -41.21 39.30
C ALA A 33 -21.55 -42.31 38.34
N ALA A 34 -22.39 -43.23 38.83
CA ALA A 34 -23.08 -44.19 37.98
C ALA A 34 -23.96 -43.44 36.95
N PRO A 35 -24.08 -43.95 35.70
CA PRO A 35 -24.87 -43.30 34.65
C PRO A 35 -26.33 -43.25 35.07
N THR A 36 -26.77 -42.10 35.55
CA THR A 36 -28.19 -41.82 35.77
C THR A 36 -28.76 -41.18 34.50
N PRO A 37 -30.00 -41.53 34.09
CA PRO A 37 -30.57 -41.13 32.80
C PRO A 37 -30.89 -39.63 32.66
N HIS A 38 -30.47 -38.78 33.60
CA HIS A 38 -30.80 -37.35 33.63
C HIS A 38 -29.60 -36.41 33.42
N PHE A 39 -28.36 -36.90 33.36
CA PHE A 39 -27.20 -36.09 33.04
C PHE A 39 -26.28 -36.82 32.03
N PRO A 40 -25.87 -36.17 30.93
CA PRO A 40 -24.94 -36.77 29.98
C PRO A 40 -23.58 -37.00 30.65
N THR A 41 -22.98 -38.18 30.43
CA THR A 41 -21.65 -38.49 30.96
C THR A 41 -20.60 -37.64 30.27
N LEU A 42 -19.75 -36.99 31.05
CA LEU A 42 -18.64 -36.19 30.52
C LEU A 42 -17.61 -37.16 29.91
N GLN A 43 -17.53 -37.19 28.58
CA GLN A 43 -16.78 -38.24 27.86
C GLN A 43 -15.24 -38.11 27.96
N ARG A 44 -14.70 -37.02 28.53
CA ARG A 44 -13.25 -36.75 28.53
C ARG A 44 -12.82 -36.02 29.81
N ASN A 45 -11.71 -36.47 30.40
CA ASN A 45 -11.08 -35.79 31.53
C ASN A 45 -10.26 -34.57 31.08
N LEU A 46 -9.94 -33.66 32.01
CA LEU A 46 -9.20 -32.42 31.72
C LEU A 46 -7.85 -32.70 31.03
N ASP A 47 -7.09 -33.67 31.53
CA ASP A 47 -5.80 -34.09 30.95
C ASP A 47 -5.95 -34.67 29.54
N GLN A 48 -7.06 -35.37 29.28
CA GLN A 48 -7.37 -35.90 27.95
C GLN A 48 -7.76 -34.78 26.99
N LEU A 49 -8.42 -33.73 27.48
CA LEU A 49 -8.80 -32.55 26.72
C LEU A 49 -7.56 -31.71 26.38
N GLU A 50 -6.64 -31.55 27.33
CA GLU A 50 -5.34 -30.90 27.14
C GLU A 50 -4.48 -31.65 26.12
N ALA A 51 -4.33 -32.97 26.27
CA ALA A 51 -3.58 -33.81 25.33
C ALA A 51 -4.17 -33.79 23.91
N LEU A 52 -5.49 -33.68 23.78
CA LEU A 52 -6.14 -33.53 22.47
C LEU A 52 -5.97 -32.12 21.91
N SER A 53 -6.03 -31.08 22.75
CA SER A 53 -5.82 -29.69 22.32
C SER A 53 -4.40 -29.48 21.79
N THR A 54 -3.39 -30.01 22.48
CA THR A 54 -1.97 -29.95 22.07
C THR A 54 -1.75 -30.75 20.78
N LYS A 55 -2.39 -31.92 20.65
CA LYS A 55 -2.36 -32.72 19.41
C LYS A 55 -3.05 -32.03 18.23
N LEU A 56 -4.13 -31.28 18.47
CA LEU A 56 -4.80 -30.48 17.46
C LEU A 56 -3.97 -29.24 17.07
N LYS A 57 -3.40 -28.52 18.04
CA LYS A 57 -2.47 -27.40 17.81
C LYS A 57 -1.27 -27.83 16.97
N ALA A 58 -0.67 -28.98 17.29
CA ALA A 58 0.43 -29.55 16.50
C ALA A 58 0.02 -30.00 15.09
N LYS A 59 -1.26 -30.38 14.88
CA LYS A 59 -1.79 -30.70 13.55
C LYS A 59 -2.09 -29.46 12.71
N THR A 60 -2.57 -28.39 13.33
CA THR A 60 -2.80 -27.10 12.65
C THR A 60 -1.49 -26.49 12.16
N ILE A 61 -0.43 -26.54 12.96
CA ILE A 61 0.91 -26.06 12.57
C ILE A 61 1.52 -26.91 11.43
N ARG A 62 1.12 -28.18 11.30
CA ARG A 62 1.66 -29.10 10.28
C ARG A 62 0.96 -29.08 8.92
N ALA A 63 -0.07 -28.24 8.72
CA ALA A 63 -0.64 -28.04 7.38
C ALA A 63 0.37 -27.40 6.40
N GLU A 64 1.48 -26.85 6.89
CA GLU A 64 2.60 -26.31 6.11
C GLU A 64 3.64 -27.36 5.65
N ALA A 65 3.27 -28.64 5.48
CA ALA A 65 4.18 -29.66 4.95
C ALA A 65 4.03 -29.84 3.43
N PRO A 66 5.06 -29.56 2.60
CA PRO A 66 4.97 -29.58 1.12
C PRO A 66 4.80 -30.99 0.50
N SER A 67 5.01 -32.06 1.26
CA SER A 67 5.07 -33.42 0.69
C SER A 67 3.70 -34.08 0.46
N GLN A 68 2.66 -33.73 1.23
CA GLN A 68 1.29 -34.23 0.99
C GLN A 68 0.54 -33.42 -0.08
N SER A 69 0.97 -32.17 -0.32
CA SER A 69 0.46 -31.31 -1.38
C SER A 69 0.67 -31.94 -2.76
N LEU A 70 1.82 -32.54 -3.05
CA LEU A 70 2.16 -33.02 -4.41
C LEU A 70 1.21 -34.10 -4.95
N SER A 71 0.75 -35.03 -4.12
CA SER A 71 -0.19 -36.09 -4.51
C SER A 71 -1.61 -35.57 -4.72
N ALA A 72 -2.05 -34.61 -3.89
CA ALA A 72 -3.33 -33.93 -4.04
C ALA A 72 -3.35 -33.00 -5.27
N THR A 73 -2.25 -32.27 -5.50
CA THR A 73 -2.02 -31.42 -6.68
C THR A 73 -2.08 -32.25 -7.98
N ARG A 74 -1.50 -33.45 -8.01
CA ARG A 74 -1.60 -34.36 -9.18
C ARG A 74 -3.01 -34.91 -9.40
N LEU A 75 -3.77 -35.15 -8.34
CA LEU A 75 -5.16 -35.63 -8.44
C LEU A 75 -6.11 -34.54 -8.95
N LEU A 76 -5.92 -33.30 -8.50
CA LEU A 76 -6.68 -32.13 -8.95
C LEU A 76 -6.35 -31.73 -10.40
N ALA A 77 -5.08 -31.83 -10.79
CA ALA A 77 -4.65 -31.60 -12.17
C ALA A 77 -5.30 -32.61 -13.15
N ARG A 78 -5.49 -33.87 -12.71
CA ARG A 78 -6.16 -34.91 -13.51
C ARG A 78 -7.64 -34.62 -13.78
N GLU A 79 -8.30 -33.88 -12.90
CA GLU A 79 -9.70 -33.45 -13.05
C GLU A 79 -9.83 -32.05 -13.67
N GLY A 80 -8.74 -31.48 -14.21
CA GLY A 80 -8.74 -30.19 -14.90
C GLY A 80 -8.80 -28.97 -13.98
N ILE A 81 -8.57 -29.14 -12.68
CA ILE A 81 -8.60 -28.04 -11.70
C ILE A 81 -7.18 -27.53 -11.49
N ASN A 82 -6.95 -26.24 -11.80
CA ASN A 82 -5.66 -25.59 -11.61
C ASN A 82 -5.37 -25.44 -10.11
N ALA A 83 -4.59 -26.35 -9.56
CA ALA A 83 -4.24 -26.43 -8.15
C ALA A 83 -3.47 -25.20 -7.65
N GLU A 84 -2.72 -24.51 -8.51
CA GLU A 84 -2.00 -23.28 -8.14
C GLU A 84 -2.93 -22.07 -8.02
N GLN A 85 -3.91 -21.96 -8.93
CA GLN A 85 -4.97 -20.96 -8.85
C GLN A 85 -5.85 -21.21 -7.62
N LEU A 86 -6.26 -22.47 -7.40
CA LEU A 86 -7.05 -22.86 -6.24
C LEU A 86 -6.29 -22.69 -4.92
N ALA A 87 -4.99 -22.96 -4.88
CA ALA A 87 -4.16 -22.72 -3.68
C ALA A 87 -3.98 -21.22 -3.39
N ARG A 88 -3.90 -20.38 -4.43
CA ARG A 88 -3.89 -18.91 -4.28
C ARG A 88 -5.25 -18.39 -3.80
N ASP A 89 -6.34 -18.91 -4.35
CA ASP A 89 -7.70 -18.55 -3.93
C ASP A 89 -8.00 -19.09 -2.51
N LEU A 90 -7.58 -20.32 -2.18
CA LEU A 90 -7.66 -20.87 -0.82
C LEU A 90 -6.80 -20.11 0.16
N LYS A 91 -5.61 -19.62 -0.20
CA LYS A 91 -4.84 -18.70 0.67
C LYS A 91 -5.55 -17.38 0.92
N SER A 92 -6.41 -16.95 0.00
CA SER A 92 -7.25 -15.76 0.19
C SER A 92 -8.52 -16.04 1.02
N PHE A 93 -8.99 -17.30 1.02
CA PHE A 93 -10.16 -17.77 1.76
C PHE A 93 -9.85 -18.49 3.08
N GLU A 94 -8.60 -18.87 3.31
CA GLU A 94 -8.08 -19.19 4.62
C GLU A 94 -8.32 -17.93 5.45
N LEU A 95 -9.43 -17.95 6.19
CA LEU A 95 -9.58 -17.19 7.40
C LEU A 95 -8.24 -17.37 8.11
N LYS A 96 -7.36 -16.36 8.02
CA LYS A 96 -6.30 -16.17 9.01
C LYS A 96 -7.02 -16.43 10.29
N THR A 97 -6.71 -17.56 10.93
CA THR A 97 -7.40 -17.96 12.14
C THR A 97 -7.14 -16.81 13.09
N SER A 98 -8.14 -15.94 13.27
CA SER A 98 -8.12 -14.78 14.15
C SER A 98 -8.17 -15.22 15.62
N PHE A 99 -7.70 -16.43 15.86
CA PHE A 99 -7.36 -17.04 17.13
C PHE A 99 -5.84 -17.17 17.14
N GLU A 100 -5.15 -16.04 17.01
CA GLU A 100 -3.88 -15.91 17.70
C GLU A 100 -4.27 -15.70 19.17
N ASP A 101 -3.81 -16.61 20.03
CA ASP A 101 -4.19 -16.68 21.44
C ASP A 101 -4.11 -15.27 22.08
N VAL A 102 -5.26 -14.68 22.40
CA VAL A 102 -5.42 -13.35 23.05
C VAL A 102 -4.90 -13.36 24.49
N PHE A 103 -4.36 -14.49 24.96
CA PHE A 103 -3.87 -14.65 26.31
C PHE A 103 -2.35 -14.46 26.36
N PRO A 104 -1.87 -13.61 27.27
CA PRO A 104 -0.45 -13.43 27.46
C PRO A 104 0.25 -14.75 27.75
N SER A 105 1.43 -14.94 27.16
CA SER A 105 2.35 -16.02 27.50
C SER A 105 2.52 -16.13 29.02
N GLU A 106 2.34 -17.35 29.56
CA GLU A 106 2.55 -17.78 30.96
C GLU A 106 3.07 -16.69 31.91
N ALA A 107 2.21 -15.73 32.26
CA ALA A 107 2.53 -14.71 33.25
C ALA A 107 2.74 -15.41 34.59
N THR A 108 3.91 -15.25 35.19
CA THR A 108 4.26 -15.94 36.44
C THR A 108 3.73 -15.21 37.67
N THR A 109 3.27 -13.97 37.50
CA THR A 109 2.73 -13.10 38.55
C THR A 109 1.45 -12.39 38.10
N VAL A 110 0.60 -11.98 39.06
CA VAL A 110 -0.67 -11.27 38.80
C VAL A 110 -0.41 -9.88 38.21
N GLU A 111 0.66 -9.23 38.65
CA GLU A 111 1.08 -7.91 38.20
C GLU A 111 1.53 -7.94 36.73
N GLU A 112 2.35 -8.91 36.34
CA GLU A 112 2.77 -9.12 34.95
C GLU A 112 1.56 -9.42 34.05
N TYR A 113 0.62 -10.22 34.53
CA TYR A 113 -0.63 -10.51 33.83
C TYR A 113 -1.48 -9.26 33.61
N LEU A 114 -1.69 -8.43 34.64
CA LEU A 114 -2.47 -7.19 34.53
C LEU A 114 -1.80 -6.17 33.60
N GLN A 115 -0.46 -6.13 33.60
CA GLN A 115 0.31 -5.27 32.71
C GLN A 115 0.19 -5.70 31.25
N GLN A 116 0.33 -7.00 30.97
CA GLN A 116 0.12 -7.54 29.63
C GLN A 116 -1.33 -7.33 29.15
N LEU A 117 -2.32 -7.51 30.02
CA LEU A 117 -3.72 -7.18 29.72
C LEU A 117 -3.90 -5.69 29.39
N HIS A 118 -3.24 -4.80 30.11
CA HIS A 118 -3.28 -3.37 29.83
C HIS A 118 -2.70 -3.04 28.46
N GLU A 119 -1.54 -3.62 28.11
CA GLU A 119 -0.93 -3.46 26.78
C GLU A 119 -1.84 -4.00 25.67
N VAL A 120 -2.40 -5.20 25.85
CA VAL A 120 -3.35 -5.80 24.91
C VAL A 120 -4.60 -4.94 24.74
N ALA A 121 -5.15 -4.40 25.83
CA ALA A 121 -6.32 -3.51 25.78
C ALA A 121 -6.03 -2.23 25.00
N ILE A 122 -4.85 -1.62 25.21
CA ILE A 122 -4.41 -0.45 24.45
C ILE A 122 -4.31 -0.79 22.96
N VAL A 123 -3.59 -1.86 22.61
CA VAL A 123 -3.39 -2.25 21.20
C VAL A 123 -4.71 -2.57 20.52
N SER A 124 -5.60 -3.33 21.19
CA SER A 124 -6.92 -3.66 20.67
C SER A 124 -7.78 -2.40 20.46
N SER A 125 -7.75 -1.45 21.38
CA SER A 125 -8.47 -0.18 21.22
C SER A 125 -7.96 0.65 20.04
N ILE A 126 -6.63 0.64 19.79
CA ILE A 126 -6.02 1.31 18.64
C ILE A 126 -6.45 0.63 17.34
N GLN A 127 -6.43 -0.71 17.30
CA GLN A 127 -6.84 -1.48 16.13
C GLN A 127 -8.32 -1.27 15.78
N GLU A 128 -9.22 -1.26 16.77
CA GLU A 128 -10.64 -0.98 16.52
C GLU A 128 -10.83 0.45 16.02
N ALA A 129 -10.12 1.43 16.59
CA ALA A 129 -10.15 2.81 16.11
C ALA A 129 -9.63 2.94 14.66
N GLN A 130 -8.56 2.23 14.29
CA GLN A 130 -8.06 2.18 12.91
C GLN A 130 -9.11 1.62 11.95
N LYS A 131 -9.75 0.50 12.33
CA LYS A 131 -10.81 -0.14 11.55
C LYS A 131 -12.02 0.77 11.36
N ASP A 132 -12.44 1.48 12.40
CA ASP A 132 -13.53 2.43 12.33
C ASP A 132 -13.19 3.66 11.48
N ASN A 133 -11.94 4.12 11.53
CA ASN A 133 -11.45 5.18 10.65
C ASN A 133 -11.49 4.75 9.19
N LEU A 134 -11.07 3.52 8.87
CA LEU A 134 -11.14 2.98 7.51
C LEU A 134 -12.59 2.86 7.01
N ARG A 135 -13.52 2.38 7.85
CA ARG A 135 -14.96 2.34 7.51
C ARG A 135 -15.51 3.75 7.25
N SER A 136 -15.17 4.70 8.11
CA SER A 136 -15.61 6.10 7.99
C SER A 136 -15.06 6.75 6.72
N PHE A 137 -13.79 6.51 6.40
CA PHE A 137 -13.16 6.95 5.16
C PHE A 137 -13.87 6.35 3.94
N ASN A 138 -14.07 5.03 3.91
CA ASN A 138 -14.77 4.38 2.79
C ASN A 138 -16.18 4.94 2.60
N SER A 139 -16.92 5.20 3.68
CA SER A 139 -18.24 5.82 3.62
C SER A 139 -18.18 7.24 3.05
N TYR A 140 -17.25 8.07 3.50
CA TYR A 140 -17.02 9.40 2.94
C TYR A 140 -16.67 9.35 1.45
N MET A 141 -15.79 8.42 1.06
CA MET A 141 -15.38 8.24 -0.33
C MET A 141 -16.55 7.83 -1.23
N MET A 142 -17.43 6.95 -0.75
CA MET A 142 -18.67 6.60 -1.46
C MET A 142 -19.56 7.83 -1.68
N GLN A 143 -19.71 8.70 -0.68
CA GLN A 143 -20.50 9.93 -0.82
C GLN A 143 -19.90 10.89 -1.86
N VAL A 144 -18.58 11.07 -1.86
CA VAL A 144 -17.90 11.92 -2.87
C VAL A 144 -18.12 11.37 -4.28
N LEU A 145 -18.05 10.04 -4.46
CA LEU A 145 -18.27 9.37 -5.73
C LEU A 145 -19.74 9.37 -6.18
N GLU A 146 -20.70 9.31 -5.26
CA GLU A 146 -22.14 9.41 -5.56
C GLU A 146 -22.50 10.82 -6.05
N VAL A 147 -21.90 11.87 -5.48
CA VAL A 147 -22.12 13.26 -5.93
C VAL A 147 -21.58 13.52 -7.34
N ASP A 148 -20.48 12.88 -7.74
CA ASP A 148 -19.95 12.97 -9.11
C ASP A 148 -20.70 12.08 -10.11
N SER A 149 -21.24 10.92 -9.69
CA SER A 149 -21.99 10.01 -10.58
C SER A 149 -23.44 10.45 -10.86
N LEU A 150 -23.99 11.37 -10.05
CA LEU A 150 -25.29 12.02 -10.27
C LEU A 150 -25.27 13.14 -11.34
N LEU A 151 -24.15 13.32 -12.05
CA LEU A 151 -24.10 14.02 -13.33
C LEU A 151 -24.03 13.00 -14.49
N PRO A 152 -25.13 12.31 -14.83
CA PRO A 152 -25.14 11.48 -16.02
C PRO A 152 -25.18 12.37 -17.26
N ALA A 153 -24.30 12.09 -18.22
CA ALA A 153 -24.60 11.72 -19.61
C ALA A 153 -25.99 12.07 -20.24
N GLN A 154 -26.61 13.22 -19.92
CA GLN A 154 -27.88 13.67 -20.51
C GLN A 154 -27.76 14.98 -21.31
N PHE A 155 -26.59 15.59 -21.40
CA PHE A 155 -26.36 16.81 -22.19
C PHE A 155 -25.59 16.56 -23.49
N SER A 156 -25.97 15.53 -24.24
CA SER A 156 -25.53 15.33 -25.62
C SER A 156 -26.72 15.13 -26.55
N SER A 157 -27.72 16.02 -26.49
CA SER A 157 -28.48 16.43 -27.68
C SER A 157 -29.27 17.74 -27.42
N ILE A 158 -29.11 18.69 -28.34
CA ILE A 158 -29.94 19.90 -28.59
C ILE A 158 -29.39 21.23 -28.02
N TRP A 159 -29.12 22.14 -28.96
CA TRP A 159 -28.69 23.53 -28.85
C TRP A 159 -29.67 24.47 -28.10
N LEU A 160 -29.14 25.41 -27.29
CA LEU A 160 -29.16 26.90 -27.45
C LEU A 160 -28.59 27.60 -26.17
N PRO A 161 -28.16 28.88 -26.25
CA PRO A 161 -27.16 29.46 -25.35
C PRO A 161 -27.70 30.25 -24.15
N SER A 162 -26.83 30.37 -23.15
CA SER A 162 -26.83 31.37 -22.07
C SER A 162 -27.94 31.29 -21.02
N THR A 163 -27.63 30.63 -19.91
CA THR A 163 -27.88 31.19 -18.57
C THR A 163 -26.86 30.60 -17.60
N GLU A 164 -26.24 31.46 -16.80
CA GLU A 164 -25.20 31.14 -15.82
C GLU A 164 -25.60 29.97 -14.91
N VAL A 165 -24.85 28.87 -14.98
CA VAL A 165 -24.92 27.80 -13.97
C VAL A 165 -24.08 28.27 -12.79
N MET A 166 -24.74 28.72 -11.73
CA MET A 166 -24.10 28.95 -10.43
C MET A 166 -23.54 27.60 -9.91
N PRO A 167 -22.26 27.55 -9.48
CA PRO A 167 -21.68 26.32 -8.95
C PRO A 167 -22.23 26.03 -7.55
N ILE A 168 -22.49 24.75 -7.27
CA ILE A 168 -22.94 24.26 -5.97
C ILE A 168 -21.89 24.65 -4.90
N PRO A 169 -22.25 25.40 -3.84
CA PRO A 169 -21.29 25.96 -2.88
C PRO A 169 -20.37 24.90 -2.25
N ASN A 170 -20.92 23.73 -1.93
CA ASN A 170 -20.16 22.65 -1.28
C ASN A 170 -19.14 21.97 -2.21
N LYS A 171 -19.38 21.91 -3.53
CA LYS A 171 -18.45 21.31 -4.50
C LYS A 171 -17.20 22.20 -4.64
N THR A 172 -17.40 23.50 -4.79
CA THR A 172 -16.30 24.48 -4.89
C THR A 172 -15.42 24.52 -3.64
N ILE A 173 -16.00 24.36 -2.45
CA ILE A 173 -15.25 24.31 -1.19
C ILE A 173 -14.40 23.04 -1.10
N ILE A 174 -14.91 21.88 -1.53
CA ILE A 174 -14.18 20.61 -1.54
C ILE A 174 -13.03 20.67 -2.56
N GLU A 175 -13.29 21.23 -3.75
CA GLU A 175 -12.28 21.43 -4.80
C GLU A 175 -11.18 22.44 -4.38
N ASN A 176 -11.54 23.50 -3.67
CA ASN A 176 -10.57 24.45 -3.12
C ASN A 176 -9.69 23.80 -2.04
N LYS A 177 -10.30 23.02 -1.13
CA LYS A 177 -9.55 22.27 -0.11
C LYS A 177 -8.61 21.25 -0.73
N SER A 178 -9.09 20.50 -1.73
CA SER A 178 -8.29 19.48 -2.39
C SER A 178 -7.12 20.08 -3.17
N SER A 179 -7.33 21.22 -3.83
CA SER A 179 -6.28 21.96 -4.55
C SER A 179 -5.15 22.41 -3.62
N VAL A 180 -5.47 22.96 -2.45
CA VAL A 180 -4.45 23.44 -1.48
C VAL A 180 -3.63 22.27 -0.94
N TYR A 181 -4.25 21.14 -0.59
CA TYR A 181 -3.50 19.96 -0.15
C TYR A 181 -2.70 19.30 -1.29
N ALA A 182 -3.23 19.29 -2.51
CA ALA A 182 -2.52 18.78 -3.67
C ALA A 182 -1.25 19.59 -3.99
N ALA A 183 -1.23 20.89 -3.70
CA ALA A 183 -0.01 21.69 -3.80
C ALA A 183 1.07 21.21 -2.82
N VAL A 184 0.72 20.97 -1.56
CA VAL A 184 1.66 20.44 -0.55
C VAL A 184 2.21 19.07 -0.96
N VAL A 185 1.37 18.20 -1.52
CA VAL A 185 1.81 16.87 -1.99
C VAL A 185 2.80 16.98 -3.15
N ARG A 186 2.59 17.90 -4.10
CA ARG A 186 3.53 18.17 -5.19
C ARG A 186 4.87 18.68 -4.65
N ASP A 187 4.83 19.67 -3.77
CA ASP A 187 6.04 20.25 -3.16
C ASP A 187 6.84 19.19 -2.38
N LEU A 188 6.14 18.30 -1.67
CA LEU A 188 6.74 17.16 -0.98
C LEU A 188 7.41 16.19 -1.95
N ASN A 189 6.74 15.82 -3.05
CA ASN A 189 7.31 14.92 -4.07
C ASN A 189 8.50 15.56 -4.79
N ASP A 190 8.47 16.86 -5.03
CA ASP A 190 9.56 17.64 -5.62
C ASP A 190 10.77 17.73 -4.70
N ALA A 191 10.54 18.00 -3.41
CA ALA A 191 11.61 18.02 -2.41
C ALA A 191 12.29 16.65 -2.29
N ARG A 192 11.49 15.57 -2.31
CA ARG A 192 11.99 14.18 -2.32
C ARG A 192 12.76 13.85 -3.59
N GLY A 193 12.30 14.28 -4.76
CA GLY A 193 13.01 14.09 -6.03
C GLY A 193 14.37 14.81 -6.07
N ARG A 194 14.52 15.91 -5.32
CA ARG A 194 15.77 16.65 -5.15
C ARG A 194 16.60 16.21 -3.93
N SER A 195 16.14 15.24 -3.16
CA SER A 195 16.75 14.80 -1.89
C SER A 195 16.94 15.93 -0.88
N VAL A 196 15.96 16.84 -0.78
CA VAL A 196 15.96 17.96 0.19
C VAL A 196 14.98 17.66 1.32
N SER A 197 15.32 18.06 2.55
CA SER A 197 14.43 17.91 3.70
C SER A 197 13.15 18.74 3.52
N PHE A 198 12.01 18.17 3.90
CA PHE A 198 10.70 18.80 3.78
C PHE A 198 9.90 18.66 5.07
N GLY A 199 9.53 19.79 5.66
CA GLY A 199 8.64 19.84 6.81
C GLY A 199 7.21 19.50 6.40
N THR A 200 6.86 18.22 6.46
CA THR A 200 5.57 17.72 5.96
C THR A 200 4.43 18.17 6.87
N ALA A 201 4.55 17.94 8.18
CA ALA A 201 3.53 18.31 9.15
C ALA A 201 3.34 19.84 9.21
N THR A 202 4.43 20.59 9.12
CA THR A 202 4.40 22.06 9.04
C THR A 202 3.70 22.58 7.79
N ALA A 203 4.00 22.02 6.61
CA ALA A 203 3.35 22.43 5.36
C ALA A 203 1.85 22.11 5.34
N PHE A 204 1.45 20.90 5.78
CA PHE A 204 0.03 20.54 5.87
C PHE A 204 -0.74 21.39 6.89
N ARG A 205 -0.09 21.76 8.00
CA ARG A 205 -0.68 22.71 8.96
C ARG A 205 -0.91 24.08 8.35
N ALA A 206 0.10 24.64 7.67
CA ALA A 206 0.00 25.94 7.02
C ALA A 206 -1.09 25.95 5.92
N ALA A 207 -1.19 24.86 5.16
CA ALA A 207 -2.26 24.63 4.20
C ALA A 207 -3.66 24.59 4.85
N TYR A 208 -3.79 23.99 6.03
CA TYR A 208 -5.05 24.01 6.76
C TYR A 208 -5.40 25.41 7.28
N GLU A 209 -4.42 26.14 7.80
CA GLU A 209 -4.60 27.50 8.31
C GLU A 209 -4.97 28.49 7.18
N SER A 210 -4.45 28.31 5.96
CA SER A 210 -4.79 29.15 4.81
C SER A 210 -6.21 28.96 4.28
N LEU A 211 -6.83 27.80 4.55
CA LEU A 211 -8.20 27.51 4.13
C LEU A 211 -9.26 28.23 4.97
N SER A 212 -8.86 28.99 6.01
CA SER A 212 -9.72 29.79 6.90
C SER A 212 -11.03 29.08 7.27
N VAL A 213 -10.97 27.76 7.51
CA VAL A 213 -12.12 26.96 7.91
C VAL A 213 -12.33 27.19 9.40
N ASP A 214 -12.76 28.39 9.76
CA ASP A 214 -12.95 28.77 11.15
C ASP A 214 -14.09 27.96 11.77
N ALA A 215 -13.72 27.18 12.78
CA ALA A 215 -14.30 27.17 14.13
C ALA A 215 -15.85 27.12 14.31
N ILE A 216 -16.65 26.58 13.37
CA ILE A 216 -18.08 26.31 13.65
C ILE A 216 -18.27 24.99 14.45
N GLY A 217 -17.20 24.42 15.00
CA GLY A 217 -17.26 23.18 15.78
C GLY A 217 -17.34 23.44 17.28
N THR A 218 -18.46 23.08 17.91
CA THR A 218 -18.60 22.94 19.38
C THR A 218 -17.74 21.81 19.98
N LYS A 219 -16.86 21.18 19.18
CA LYS A 219 -16.03 20.04 19.59
C LYS A 219 -14.74 20.53 20.25
N SER A 220 -14.36 19.90 21.36
CA SER A 220 -13.16 20.25 22.14
C SER A 220 -11.85 20.02 21.38
N VAL A 221 -11.83 19.14 20.37
CA VAL A 221 -10.68 18.81 19.51
C VAL A 221 -10.92 19.34 18.10
N THR A 222 -10.04 20.24 17.65
CA THR A 222 -10.04 20.80 16.29
C THR A 222 -8.91 20.20 15.47
N MET A 223 -9.04 20.20 14.13
CA MET A 223 -7.99 19.71 13.24
C MET A 223 -6.68 20.50 13.41
N GLN A 224 -6.76 21.78 13.78
CA GLN A 224 -5.59 22.57 14.14
C GLN A 224 -4.80 21.99 15.33
N LYS A 225 -5.50 21.50 16.37
CA LYS A 225 -4.87 20.81 17.50
C LYS A 225 -4.25 19.49 17.07
N VAL A 226 -4.91 18.75 16.17
CA VAL A 226 -4.37 17.50 15.61
C VAL A 226 -3.09 17.75 14.82
N TRP A 227 -3.05 18.75 13.94
CA TRP A 227 -1.84 19.11 13.20
C TRP A 227 -0.70 19.55 14.12
N HIS A 228 -1.02 20.30 15.18
CA HIS A 228 -0.01 20.66 16.18
C HIS A 228 0.53 19.44 16.94
N LEU A 229 -0.34 18.47 17.28
CA LEU A 229 0.08 17.21 17.88
C LEU A 229 1.01 16.43 16.94
N ILE A 230 0.64 16.26 15.66
CA ILE A 230 1.46 15.55 14.68
C ILE A 230 2.82 16.24 14.52
N GLN A 231 2.85 17.57 14.40
CA GLN A 231 4.10 18.33 14.32
C GLN A 231 4.99 18.10 15.55
N ALA A 232 4.41 18.08 16.75
CA ALA A 232 5.14 17.83 17.99
C ALA A 232 5.66 16.38 18.08
N LEU A 233 4.88 15.40 17.62
CA LEU A 233 5.25 13.98 17.58
C LEU A 233 6.37 13.69 16.56
N VAL A 234 6.33 14.32 15.39
CA VAL A 234 7.36 14.16 14.34
C VAL A 234 8.64 14.90 14.73
N GLY A 235 8.53 16.00 15.47
CA GLY A 235 9.68 16.77 15.94
C GLY A 235 10.38 17.55 14.84
N GLU A 236 9.65 17.94 13.77
CA GLU A 236 10.21 18.72 12.65
C GLU A 236 10.86 20.02 13.15
N GLY A 237 12.14 20.23 12.80
CA GLY A 237 12.90 21.43 13.17
C GLY A 237 13.59 21.37 14.53
N LEU A 238 13.53 20.25 15.24
CA LEU A 238 14.26 20.05 16.49
C LEU A 238 15.59 19.31 16.25
N ALA A 239 16.60 19.64 17.05
CA ALA A 239 17.89 18.96 16.98
C ALA A 239 17.72 17.45 17.21
N PRO A 240 18.47 16.59 16.47
CA PRO A 240 18.40 15.15 16.64
C PRO A 240 18.69 14.78 18.09
N GLN A 241 17.73 14.15 18.75
CA GLN A 241 17.94 13.60 20.08
C GLN A 241 18.32 12.13 19.93
N ASN A 242 19.34 11.67 20.65
CA ASN A 242 19.71 10.25 20.77
C ASN A 242 18.69 9.51 21.65
N ALA A 243 17.43 9.52 21.24
CA ALA A 243 16.31 8.90 21.94
C ALA A 243 15.71 7.80 21.07
N SER A 244 15.18 6.75 21.71
CA SER A 244 14.43 5.72 20.99
C SER A 244 13.19 6.32 20.32
N ARG A 245 12.70 5.74 19.23
CA ARG A 245 11.49 6.24 18.53
C ARG A 245 10.29 6.39 19.48
N LYS A 246 10.11 5.45 20.42
CA LYS A 246 9.07 5.52 21.45
C LYS A 246 9.26 6.73 22.36
N MET A 247 10.48 6.97 22.81
CA MET A 247 10.79 8.13 23.65
C MET A 247 10.55 9.44 22.90
N SER A 248 10.89 9.53 21.61
CA SER A 248 10.59 10.70 20.78
C SER A 248 9.09 10.99 20.70
N LEU A 249 8.25 9.96 20.57
CA LEU A 249 6.78 10.11 20.61
C LEU A 249 6.30 10.63 21.96
N VAL A 250 6.81 10.09 23.07
CA VAL A 250 6.46 10.54 24.43
C VAL A 250 6.83 12.01 24.64
N ILE A 251 8.03 12.41 24.22
CA ILE A 251 8.49 13.81 24.31
C ILE A 251 7.59 14.73 23.48
N GLY A 252 7.24 14.33 22.25
CA GLY A 252 6.34 15.10 21.38
C GLY A 252 4.94 15.24 21.97
N ALA A 253 4.37 14.16 22.50
CA ALA A 253 3.07 14.17 23.17
C ALA A 253 3.07 15.07 24.41
N ARG A 254 4.13 14.98 25.22
CA ARG A 254 4.32 15.82 26.41
C ARG A 254 4.33 17.31 26.03
N ARG A 255 5.13 17.70 25.02
CA ARG A 255 5.16 19.09 24.53
C ARG A 255 3.80 19.59 24.05
N HIS A 256 3.05 18.75 23.34
CA HIS A 256 1.69 19.12 22.91
C HIS A 256 0.76 19.37 24.10
N LEU A 257 0.82 18.52 25.12
CA LEU A 257 0.02 18.66 26.34
C LEU A 257 0.42 19.87 27.17
N GLU A 258 1.71 20.17 27.25
CA GLU A 258 2.27 21.37 27.89
C GLU A 258 1.76 22.65 27.21
N TRP A 259 1.93 22.74 25.89
CA TRP A 259 1.41 23.84 25.08
C TRP A 259 -0.10 24.02 25.23
N GLY A 260 -0.86 22.92 25.19
CA GLY A 260 -2.31 22.97 25.35
C GLY A 260 -2.74 23.53 26.71
N HIS A 261 -1.96 23.24 27.76
CA HIS A 261 -2.24 23.75 29.10
C HIS A 261 -1.78 25.20 29.29
N GLU A 262 -0.66 25.59 28.69
CA GLU A 262 -0.25 27.00 28.62
C GLU A 262 -1.36 27.85 27.98
N LYS A 263 -1.91 27.40 26.84
CA LYS A 263 -3.01 28.09 26.18
C LYS A 263 -4.24 28.20 27.08
N PHE A 264 -4.62 27.13 27.77
CA PHE A 264 -5.72 27.15 28.73
C PHE A 264 -5.50 28.15 29.87
N ILE A 265 -4.28 28.23 30.40
CA ILE A 265 -3.92 29.21 31.43
C ILE A 265 -4.09 30.64 30.90
N LEU A 266 -3.57 30.92 29.70
CA LEU A 266 -3.68 32.24 29.07
C LEU A 266 -5.14 32.62 28.77
N GLU A 267 -5.96 31.69 28.27
CA GLU A 267 -7.39 31.91 28.06
C GLU A 267 -8.13 32.20 29.39
N THR A 268 -7.76 31.52 30.46
CA THR A 268 -8.33 31.75 31.80
C THR A 268 -7.96 33.14 32.35
N ILE A 269 -6.72 33.58 32.14
CA ILE A 269 -6.26 34.92 32.50
C ILE A 269 -7.00 35.99 31.70
N ASN A 270 -7.10 35.80 30.37
CA ASN A 270 -7.73 36.75 29.46
C ASN A 270 -9.25 36.88 29.68
N SER A 271 -9.91 35.83 30.15
CA SER A 271 -11.33 35.87 30.53
C SER A 271 -11.59 36.58 31.86
N HIS A 272 -10.57 36.71 32.74
CA HIS A 272 -10.69 37.33 34.06
C HIS A 272 -9.56 38.34 34.35
N PRO A 273 -9.39 39.39 33.52
CA PRO A 273 -8.22 40.27 33.58
C PRO A 273 -8.09 41.04 34.89
N ALA A 274 -9.21 41.50 35.46
CA ALA A 274 -9.23 42.24 36.72
C ALA A 274 -8.77 41.41 37.92
N LEU A 275 -9.13 40.11 37.95
CA LEU A 275 -8.74 39.19 39.02
C LEU A 275 -7.31 38.66 38.83
N ALA A 276 -6.90 38.42 37.58
CA ALA A 276 -5.58 37.91 37.27
C ALA A 276 -4.46 38.89 37.64
N ALA A 277 -4.73 40.20 37.52
CA ALA A 277 -3.82 41.28 37.91
C ALA A 277 -2.38 41.08 37.39
N LEU A 278 -2.24 40.59 36.14
CA LEU A 278 -0.94 40.27 35.53
C LEU A 278 -0.05 41.51 35.35
N GLY A 279 -0.66 42.70 35.26
CA GLY A 279 0.03 43.97 35.05
C GLY A 279 0.78 44.02 33.71
N GLY A 280 1.84 44.81 33.64
CA GLY A 280 2.75 44.87 32.47
C GLY A 280 3.88 43.83 32.49
N SER A 281 3.82 42.83 33.38
CA SER A 281 4.89 41.85 33.55
C SER A 281 4.79 40.72 32.53
N VAL A 282 5.92 40.36 31.89
CA VAL A 282 5.98 39.34 30.82
C VAL A 282 6.49 37.97 31.28
N GLY A 283 6.86 37.81 32.55
CA GLY A 283 7.48 36.59 33.07
C GLY A 283 6.50 35.41 33.17
N ASN A 284 6.96 34.20 32.84
CA ASN A 284 6.15 32.98 32.88
C ASN A 284 5.62 32.67 34.28
N LEU A 285 6.45 32.84 35.32
CA LEU A 285 6.03 32.68 36.71
C LEU A 285 4.91 33.64 37.10
N GLN A 286 4.91 34.88 36.55
CA GLN A 286 3.83 35.83 36.81
C GLN A 286 2.53 35.43 36.12
N LYS A 287 2.59 34.80 34.93
CA LYS A 287 1.42 34.18 34.30
C LYS A 287 0.82 33.09 35.19
N ILE A 288 1.65 32.21 35.76
CA ILE A 288 1.19 31.17 36.68
C ILE A 288 0.56 31.76 37.95
N ARG A 289 1.17 32.79 38.55
CA ARG A 289 0.62 33.49 39.72
C ARG A 289 -0.71 34.18 39.39
N ALA A 290 -0.79 34.85 38.24
CA ALA A 290 -2.03 35.46 37.76
C ALA A 290 -3.15 34.43 37.57
N PHE A 291 -2.82 33.25 37.04
CA PHE A 291 -3.75 32.13 36.95
C PHE A 291 -4.20 31.60 38.32
N LEU A 292 -3.27 31.46 39.27
CA LEU A 292 -3.59 31.04 40.63
C LEU A 292 -4.48 32.04 41.36
N ARG A 293 -4.34 33.35 41.12
CA ARG A 293 -5.28 34.37 41.65
C ARG A 293 -6.70 34.13 41.18
N VAL A 294 -6.88 33.80 39.89
CA VAL A 294 -8.22 33.50 39.35
C VAL A 294 -8.77 32.19 39.91
N ARG A 295 -7.93 31.14 39.98
CA ARG A 295 -8.34 29.80 40.40
C ARG A 295 -8.62 29.69 41.91
N LEU A 296 -7.83 30.37 42.74
CA LEU A 296 -7.87 30.30 44.20
C LEU A 296 -8.48 31.56 44.83
N ARG A 297 -9.26 32.34 44.06
CA ARG A 297 -9.88 33.60 44.49
C ARG A 297 -10.64 33.52 45.83
N ASP A 298 -11.18 32.34 46.16
CA ASP A 298 -12.01 32.10 47.34
C ASP A 298 -11.21 31.58 48.56
N GLN A 299 -9.89 31.35 48.43
CA GLN A 299 -9.04 30.72 49.45
C GLN A 299 -8.31 31.70 50.37
N GLY A 300 -8.41 33.01 50.12
CA GLY A 300 -7.75 34.07 50.90
C GLY A 300 -6.51 34.66 50.22
N VAL A 301 -5.69 35.38 50.98
CA VAL A 301 -4.49 36.04 50.45
C VAL A 301 -3.40 35.00 50.19
N LEU A 302 -2.90 34.96 48.96
CA LEU A 302 -1.86 34.04 48.52
C LEU A 302 -0.48 34.49 49.01
N ASP A 303 0.42 33.55 49.25
CA ASP A 303 1.81 33.76 49.71
C ASP A 303 2.59 34.81 48.91
N PHE A 304 2.43 34.87 47.60
CA PHE A 304 3.11 35.85 46.74
C PHE A 304 2.44 37.23 46.68
N ASP A 305 1.25 37.40 47.27
CA ASP A 305 0.54 38.70 47.36
C ASP A 305 0.53 39.25 48.81
N ALA A 306 1.05 38.49 49.78
CA ALA A 306 1.03 38.86 51.19
C ALA A 306 2.09 39.93 51.54
N THR A 307 1.63 41.12 51.93
CA THR A 307 2.51 42.22 52.39
C THR A 307 2.71 42.24 53.91
N ASP A 308 1.77 41.70 54.69
CA ASP A 308 1.78 41.75 56.17
C ASP A 308 1.49 40.36 56.80
N LEU A 309 2.56 39.66 57.20
CA LEU A 309 2.53 38.28 57.74
C LEU A 309 1.92 38.14 59.15
N ARG A 310 1.38 39.22 59.73
CA ARG A 310 1.05 39.29 61.18
C ARG A 310 -0.40 39.03 61.55
N ARG A 311 -1.36 39.11 60.61
CA ARG A 311 -2.80 38.98 60.91
C ARG A 311 -3.37 37.60 60.58
N GLN A 312 -2.97 36.99 59.46
CA GLN A 312 -3.26 35.61 59.08
C GLN A 312 -2.11 35.08 58.22
N PRO A 313 -1.66 33.82 58.39
CA PRO A 313 -0.66 33.23 57.52
C PRO A 313 -1.24 33.12 56.10
N PRO A 314 -0.51 33.56 55.06
CA PRO A 314 -1.01 33.45 53.71
C PRO A 314 -1.08 31.99 53.28
N VAL A 315 -1.92 31.71 52.27
CA VAL A 315 -2.01 30.37 51.68
C VAL A 315 -0.70 30.07 50.98
N ASP A 316 0.02 29.05 51.46
CA ASP A 316 1.22 28.54 50.78
C ASP A 316 0.83 27.91 49.44
N THR A 317 1.32 28.49 48.35
CA THR A 317 1.06 28.00 46.99
C THR A 317 2.29 27.40 46.34
N THR A 318 3.37 27.13 47.11
CA THR A 318 4.65 26.63 46.60
C THR A 318 4.45 25.43 45.66
N TRP A 319 3.74 24.39 46.11
CA TRP A 319 3.55 23.17 45.33
C TRP A 319 2.61 23.37 44.14
N GLN A 320 1.59 24.24 44.25
CA GLN A 320 0.72 24.60 43.14
C GLN A 320 1.51 25.36 42.06
N GLN A 321 2.37 26.31 42.46
CA GLN A 321 3.25 27.03 41.55
C GLN A 321 4.21 26.06 40.85
N ILE A 322 4.87 25.16 41.58
CA ILE A 322 5.76 24.13 41.00
C ILE A 322 4.98 23.25 40.02
N TYR A 323 3.82 22.71 40.44
CA TYR A 323 3.00 21.84 39.60
C TYR A 323 2.57 22.51 38.30
N PHE A 324 2.03 23.73 38.35
CA PHE A 324 1.56 24.41 37.15
C PHE A 324 2.71 24.87 36.25
N CYS A 325 3.89 25.18 36.81
CA CYS A 325 5.09 25.41 36.01
C CYS A 325 5.52 24.11 35.29
N LEU A 326 5.57 22.97 35.97
CA LEU A 326 5.87 21.68 35.34
C LEU A 326 4.83 21.30 34.28
N ARG A 327 3.54 21.52 34.57
CA ARG A 327 2.44 21.17 33.67
C ARG A 327 2.41 22.01 32.40
N THR A 328 3.03 23.19 32.40
CA THR A 328 3.16 24.09 31.24
C THR A 328 4.53 23.99 30.55
N GLY A 329 5.48 23.25 31.10
CA GLY A 329 6.85 23.15 30.59
C GLY A 329 7.77 24.31 31.03
N TYR A 330 7.35 25.13 32.00
CA TYR A 330 8.14 26.22 32.60
C TYR A 330 9.11 25.66 33.65
N PHE A 331 10.03 24.79 33.21
CA PHE A 331 10.91 24.02 34.10
C PHE A 331 11.87 24.90 34.92
N ASP A 332 12.41 25.96 34.31
CA ASP A 332 13.32 26.88 34.99
C ASP A 332 12.61 27.67 36.10
N GLU A 333 11.38 28.10 35.85
CA GLU A 333 10.53 28.77 36.83
C GLU A 333 10.12 27.82 37.97
N ALA A 334 9.81 26.56 37.66
CA ALA A 334 9.56 25.53 38.68
C ALA A 334 10.76 25.35 39.62
N ARG A 335 11.98 25.30 39.04
CA ARG A 335 13.23 25.21 39.80
C ARG A 335 13.45 26.45 40.66
N GLN A 336 13.18 27.64 40.12
CA GLN A 336 13.30 28.91 40.87
C GLN A 336 12.38 28.92 42.10
N VAL A 337 11.12 28.52 41.94
CA VAL A 337 10.15 28.45 43.04
C VAL A 337 10.62 27.45 44.10
N ALA A 338 11.05 26.25 43.68
CA ALA A 338 11.53 25.20 44.59
C ALA A 338 12.75 25.65 45.42
N GLN A 339 13.69 26.38 44.82
CA GLN A 339 14.87 26.92 45.52
C GLN A 339 14.53 28.05 46.50
N SER A 340 13.52 28.86 46.17
CA SER A 340 13.12 30.02 46.98
C SER A 340 12.24 29.66 48.19
N SER A 341 11.58 28.50 48.16
CA SER A 341 10.66 28.07 49.22
C SER A 341 11.31 27.08 50.18
N ARG A 342 11.17 27.34 51.49
CA ARG A 342 11.62 26.42 52.54
C ARG A 342 10.92 25.06 52.46
N ALA A 343 9.66 25.03 51.99
CA ALA A 343 8.87 23.80 51.89
C ALA A 343 9.38 22.84 50.80
N ALA A 344 9.99 23.37 49.74
CA ALA A 344 10.46 22.59 48.58
C ALA A 344 12.00 22.56 48.44
N TYR A 345 12.74 23.09 49.41
CA TYR A 345 14.20 23.22 49.34
C TYR A 345 14.92 21.87 49.11
N ASN A 346 14.47 20.81 49.79
CA ASN A 346 15.04 19.46 49.62
C ASN A 346 14.67 18.82 48.27
N PHE A 347 13.59 19.27 47.64
CA PHE A 347 13.14 18.80 46.32
C PHE A 347 13.87 19.50 45.17
N ALA A 348 14.32 20.74 45.36
CA ALA A 348 15.03 21.53 44.35
C ALA A 348 16.22 20.82 43.67
N PRO A 349 17.14 20.10 44.36
CA PRO A 349 18.22 19.38 43.69
C PRO A 349 17.72 18.21 42.84
N LEU A 350 16.70 17.48 43.31
CA LEU A 350 16.08 16.36 42.58
C LEU A 350 15.41 16.86 41.30
N LEU A 351 14.71 17.99 41.39
CA LEU A 351 14.09 18.63 40.24
C LEU A 351 15.16 19.14 39.24
N ALA A 352 16.27 19.70 39.72
CA ALA A 352 17.34 20.18 38.86
C ALA A 352 18.01 19.03 38.08
N GLU A 353 18.22 17.88 38.74
CA GLU A 353 18.69 16.65 38.10
C GLU A 353 17.73 16.23 36.98
N TRP A 354 16.43 16.09 37.29
CA TRP A 354 15.40 15.67 36.33
C TRP A 354 15.28 16.58 35.10
N ILE A 355 15.43 17.90 35.29
CA ILE A 355 15.43 18.87 34.19
C ILE A 355 16.68 18.67 33.31
N SER A 356 17.85 18.49 33.92
CA SER A 356 19.13 18.38 33.19
C SER A 356 19.24 17.11 32.33
N THR A 357 18.55 16.04 32.74
CA THR A 357 18.50 14.73 32.08
C THR A 357 17.29 14.57 31.16
N ASN A 358 16.56 15.66 30.89
CA ASN A 358 15.37 15.70 30.02
C ASN A 358 14.24 14.74 30.46
N GLY A 359 14.10 14.53 31.76
CA GLY A 359 13.02 13.78 32.37
C GLY A 359 13.39 12.41 32.96
N ALA A 360 14.69 12.10 33.04
CA ALA A 360 15.20 10.90 33.72
C ALA A 360 15.81 11.27 35.08
N VAL A 361 16.10 10.30 35.93
CA VAL A 361 16.90 10.53 37.16
C VAL A 361 17.92 9.41 37.28
N SER A 362 18.99 9.65 38.02
CA SER A 362 19.96 8.61 38.36
C SER A 362 19.27 7.44 39.07
N PRO A 363 19.80 6.21 38.95
CA PRO A 363 19.21 5.05 39.61
C PRO A 363 19.17 5.21 41.14
N GLU A 364 20.13 5.92 41.73
CA GLU A 364 20.16 6.23 43.16
C GLU A 364 19.02 7.16 43.56
N THR A 365 18.82 8.26 42.83
CA THR A 365 17.71 9.19 43.03
C THR A 365 16.36 8.49 42.81
N ALA A 366 16.24 7.65 41.78
CA ALA A 366 15.03 6.88 41.47
C ALA A 366 14.65 5.96 42.62
N LEU A 367 15.61 5.21 43.16
CA LEU A 367 15.38 4.26 44.26
C LEU A 367 15.00 4.99 45.54
N ALA A 368 15.72 6.07 45.90
CA ALA A 368 15.42 6.87 47.07
C ALA A 368 14.03 7.55 46.97
N SER A 369 13.68 8.05 45.79
CA SER A 369 12.37 8.67 45.55
C SER A 369 11.24 7.64 45.55
N SER A 370 11.47 6.46 44.98
CA SER A 370 10.52 5.35 44.99
C SER A 370 10.24 4.88 46.40
N GLU A 371 11.27 4.70 47.24
CA GLU A 371 11.08 4.33 48.64
C GLU A 371 10.28 5.37 49.43
N GLU A 372 10.47 6.66 49.16
CA GLU A 372 9.72 7.74 49.82
C GLU A 372 8.27 7.80 49.32
N CYS A 373 8.05 7.63 48.02
CA CYS A 373 6.71 7.46 47.43
C CYS A 373 5.99 6.23 47.99
N ASP A 374 6.69 5.09 48.15
CA ASP A 374 6.15 3.87 48.72
C ASP A 374 5.79 4.05 50.19
N LYS A 375 6.58 4.81 50.97
CA LYS A 375 6.22 5.19 52.34
C LYS A 375 4.95 6.05 52.39
N MET A 376 4.75 6.94 51.41
CA MET A 376 3.53 7.74 51.28
C MET A 376 2.32 6.94 50.76
N LEU A 377 2.53 6.00 49.83
CA LEU A 377 1.51 5.10 49.27
C LEU A 377 1.14 3.96 50.22
N ARG A 378 1.95 3.63 51.23
CA ARG A 378 1.52 2.74 52.34
C ARG A 378 0.40 3.33 53.22
N MET A 379 -0.01 4.58 52.97
CA MET A 379 -1.26 5.18 53.48
C MET A 379 -2.43 5.15 52.46
N GLY A 380 -2.26 4.49 51.32
CA GLY A 380 -3.26 4.29 50.26
C GLY A 380 -2.74 3.37 49.15
N ASP A 381 -3.11 2.09 49.20
CA ASP A 381 -2.62 0.95 48.41
C ASP A 381 -2.51 1.18 46.88
N ARG A 382 -1.29 1.00 46.32
CA ARG A 382 -0.92 -0.02 45.30
C ARG A 382 0.52 0.18 44.76
N PRO A 383 1.28 -0.88 44.41
CA PRO A 383 2.58 -0.77 43.74
C PRO A 383 2.51 -0.91 42.21
N GLU A 384 3.41 -0.22 41.49
CA GLU A 384 3.63 -0.30 40.04
C GLU A 384 4.83 -1.22 39.70
N GLY A 385 4.71 -1.99 38.60
CA GLY A 385 5.74 -2.85 38.03
C GLY A 385 6.32 -2.33 36.72
N VAL A 386 7.64 -2.46 36.55
CA VAL A 386 8.43 -1.97 35.41
C VAL A 386 8.18 -2.81 34.16
N ALA A 387 7.80 -2.16 33.06
CA ALA A 387 7.47 -2.77 31.77
C ALA A 387 8.70 -3.29 31.01
N SER A 388 8.62 -4.52 30.51
CA SER A 388 9.48 -5.00 29.41
C SER A 388 8.62 -5.11 28.15
N GLU A 389 9.08 -4.47 27.07
CA GLU A 389 8.36 -4.36 25.80
C GLU A 389 8.28 -5.72 25.08
N GLN A 390 7.06 -6.27 24.97
CA GLN A 390 6.75 -7.31 23.99
C GLN A 390 6.02 -6.72 22.79
N LYS A 391 6.66 -6.82 21.62
CA LYS A 391 6.07 -6.46 20.32
C LYS A 391 5.07 -7.54 19.89
N ILE A 392 3.79 -7.27 20.10
CA ILE A 392 2.68 -8.01 19.50
C ILE A 392 2.44 -7.47 18.07
N GLY A 393 2.13 -8.37 17.14
CA GLY A 393 2.00 -8.10 15.70
C GLY A 393 0.97 -7.02 15.38
N VAL A 394 1.47 -5.82 15.10
CA VAL A 394 0.67 -4.69 14.61
C VAL A 394 0.36 -4.93 13.13
N MET A 395 -0.92 -4.82 12.75
CA MET A 395 -1.36 -4.65 11.36
C MET A 395 -0.49 -3.58 10.68
N ASP A 396 -0.03 -3.83 9.46
CA ASP A 396 0.94 -2.94 8.81
C ASP A 396 0.30 -1.56 8.51
N ALA A 397 0.49 -0.61 9.42
CA ALA A 397 -0.03 0.75 9.31
C ALA A 397 0.46 1.46 8.03
N CYS A 398 1.63 1.06 7.51
CA CYS A 398 2.15 1.55 6.24
C CYS A 398 1.26 1.10 5.07
N ALA A 399 0.83 -0.17 5.09
CA ALA A 399 -0.06 -0.73 4.09
C ALA A 399 -1.46 -0.11 4.13
N GLU A 400 -2.00 0.16 5.31
CA GLU A 400 -3.28 0.84 5.45
C GLU A 400 -3.23 2.27 4.93
N ALA A 401 -2.23 3.05 5.36
CA ALA A 401 -2.03 4.42 4.90
C ALA A 401 -1.86 4.46 3.36
N ALA A 402 -1.05 3.54 2.81
CA ALA A 402 -0.88 3.43 1.37
C ALA A 402 -2.18 3.10 0.64
N SER A 403 -3.01 2.21 1.18
CA SER A 403 -4.31 1.86 0.61
C SER A 403 -5.25 3.08 0.57
N ILE A 404 -5.32 3.84 1.67
CA ILE A 404 -6.11 5.07 1.77
C ILE A 404 -5.66 6.08 0.71
N ILE A 405 -4.35 6.34 0.64
CA ILE A 405 -3.78 7.31 -0.31
C ILE A 405 -4.04 6.86 -1.75
N ARG A 406 -3.88 5.56 -2.06
CA ARG A 406 -4.17 5.01 -3.38
C ARG A 406 -5.64 5.18 -3.73
N GLN A 407 -6.56 4.85 -2.83
CA GLN A 407 -8.01 5.01 -3.06
C GLN A 407 -8.35 6.47 -3.34
N TYR A 408 -7.76 7.41 -2.60
CA TYR A 408 -7.93 8.83 -2.85
C TYR A 408 -7.38 9.28 -4.21
N GLY A 409 -6.17 8.84 -4.57
CA GLY A 409 -5.56 9.10 -5.87
C GLY A 409 -6.38 8.54 -7.04
N SER A 410 -7.03 7.39 -6.85
CA SER A 410 -7.85 6.75 -7.89
C SER A 410 -9.07 7.57 -8.32
N ILE A 411 -9.57 8.48 -7.47
CA ILE A 411 -10.62 9.43 -7.84
C ILE A 411 -10.13 10.38 -8.93
N TYR A 412 -8.94 10.96 -8.76
CA TYR A 412 -8.36 11.86 -9.78
C TYR A 412 -8.12 11.13 -11.09
N LEU A 413 -7.71 9.86 -11.01
CA LEU A 413 -7.53 9.02 -12.19
C LEU A 413 -8.85 8.80 -12.95
N ARG A 414 -9.95 8.53 -12.23
CA ARG A 414 -11.29 8.38 -12.81
C ARG A 414 -11.81 9.69 -13.41
N ASN A 415 -11.48 10.82 -12.81
CA ASN A 415 -11.87 12.15 -13.28
C ASN A 415 -10.95 12.68 -14.40
N GLY A 416 -10.02 11.86 -14.92
CA GLY A 416 -9.12 12.21 -16.01
C GLY A 416 -7.92 13.08 -15.62
N ASN A 417 -7.76 13.42 -14.33
CA ASN A 417 -6.62 14.18 -13.83
C ASN A 417 -5.46 13.25 -13.48
N ILE A 418 -4.81 12.73 -14.53
CA ILE A 418 -3.67 11.81 -14.42
C ILE A 418 -2.46 12.41 -13.69
N ASN A 419 -2.29 13.75 -13.74
CA ASN A 419 -1.19 14.45 -13.05
C ASN A 419 -1.32 14.36 -11.53
N LEU A 420 -2.50 14.70 -10.99
CA LEU A 420 -2.72 14.60 -9.55
C LEU A 420 -2.75 13.13 -9.09
N ALA A 421 -3.30 12.23 -9.89
CA ALA A 421 -3.28 10.80 -9.59
C ALA A 421 -1.84 10.28 -9.42
N LEU A 422 -0.92 10.68 -10.30
CA LEU A 422 0.50 10.34 -10.21
C LEU A 422 1.13 10.77 -8.89
N GLU A 423 0.86 12.00 -8.45
CA GLU A 423 1.44 12.54 -7.22
C GLU A 423 0.93 11.80 -5.97
N TYR A 424 -0.35 11.44 -5.91
CA TYR A 424 -0.90 10.62 -4.83
C TYR A 424 -0.43 9.16 -4.91
N TYR A 425 -0.33 8.59 -6.11
CA TYR A 425 0.17 7.22 -6.30
C TYR A 425 1.64 7.08 -5.87
N ALA A 426 2.46 8.10 -6.15
CA ALA A 426 3.81 8.20 -5.63
C ALA A 426 3.84 8.20 -4.09
N GLN A 427 2.94 8.95 -3.44
CA GLN A 427 2.82 8.95 -1.98
C GLN A 427 2.32 7.61 -1.42
N ALA A 428 1.40 6.93 -2.10
CA ALA A 428 0.94 5.61 -1.69
C ALA A 428 2.10 4.59 -1.70
N ALA A 429 2.90 4.60 -2.77
CA ALA A 429 4.11 3.78 -2.83
C ALA A 429 5.11 4.16 -1.72
N ALA A 430 5.34 5.47 -1.49
CA ALA A 430 6.19 5.95 -0.41
C ALA A 430 5.74 5.40 0.95
N ALA A 431 4.44 5.49 1.23
CA ALA A 431 3.83 4.99 2.46
C ALA A 431 4.04 3.49 2.64
N MET A 432 3.86 2.66 1.60
CA MET A 432 4.16 1.22 1.64
C MET A 432 5.62 0.93 2.01
N GLY A 433 6.54 1.78 1.56
CA GLY A 433 7.95 1.66 1.89
C GLY A 433 8.30 2.12 3.31
N GLY A 434 7.39 2.73 4.07
CA GLY A 434 7.74 3.35 5.36
C GLY A 434 8.14 4.82 5.27
N GLY A 435 7.70 5.51 4.21
CA GLY A 435 7.72 6.97 4.11
C GLY A 435 9.02 7.55 3.54
N GLU A 436 9.59 8.53 4.24
CA GLU A 436 10.77 9.29 3.77
C GLU A 436 12.04 8.44 3.70
N ILE A 437 12.26 7.57 4.68
CA ILE A 437 13.39 6.63 4.76
C ILE A 437 13.32 5.64 3.56
N SER A 438 12.09 5.23 3.23
CA SER A 438 11.63 4.72 1.93
C SER A 438 12.37 5.29 0.74
N TRP A 439 12.20 6.58 0.59
CA TRP A 439 12.48 7.30 -0.63
C TRP A 439 13.97 7.50 -0.89
N ILE A 440 14.72 7.76 0.19
CA ILE A 440 16.18 8.01 0.17
C ILE A 440 16.97 6.71 -0.05
N GLY A 441 16.32 5.54 0.06
CA GLY A 441 16.95 4.22 -0.14
C GLY A 441 17.61 3.66 1.12
N GLU A 442 17.34 4.27 2.28
CA GLU A 442 17.85 3.83 3.60
C GLU A 442 16.89 2.86 4.32
N GLY A 443 15.81 2.45 3.66
CA GLY A 443 14.83 1.52 4.21
C GLY A 443 15.27 0.06 4.21
N ASN A 444 14.51 -0.78 4.91
CA ASN A 444 14.70 -2.23 4.89
C ASN A 444 14.52 -2.78 3.45
N SER A 445 15.25 -3.85 3.09
CA SER A 445 15.16 -4.46 1.76
C SER A 445 13.73 -4.89 1.40
N ASP A 446 12.97 -5.36 2.39
CA ASP A 446 11.57 -5.78 2.20
C ASP A 446 10.64 -4.58 1.96
N GLN A 447 10.84 -3.49 2.70
CA GLN A 447 10.09 -2.24 2.52
C GLN A 447 10.37 -1.63 1.15
N GLN A 448 11.64 -1.64 0.72
CA GLN A 448 12.02 -1.16 -0.60
C GLN A 448 11.41 -2.02 -1.72
N ARG A 449 11.34 -3.34 -1.52
CA ARG A 449 10.67 -4.26 -2.45
C ARG A 449 9.18 -3.97 -2.53
N GLN A 450 8.48 -3.84 -1.40
CA GLN A 450 7.04 -3.53 -1.35
C GLN A 450 6.72 -2.18 -2.00
N ARG A 451 7.52 -1.15 -1.71
CA ARG A 451 7.45 0.17 -2.35
C ARG A 451 7.56 0.05 -3.88
N ASN A 452 8.59 -0.65 -4.36
CA ASN A 452 8.84 -0.79 -5.79
C ASN A 452 7.73 -1.58 -6.50
N LEU A 453 7.19 -2.63 -5.87
CA LEU A 453 6.06 -3.40 -6.40
C LEU A 453 4.81 -2.52 -6.55
N MET A 454 4.44 -1.79 -5.49
CA MET A 454 3.28 -0.90 -5.55
C MET A 454 3.49 0.24 -6.56
N LEU A 455 4.68 0.84 -6.58
CA LEU A 455 5.01 1.90 -7.54
C LEU A 455 4.86 1.41 -8.98
N LYS A 456 5.45 0.26 -9.33
CA LYS A 456 5.30 -0.35 -10.65
C LYS A 456 3.83 -0.57 -11.00
N GLN A 457 3.05 -1.16 -10.10
CA GLN A 457 1.63 -1.40 -10.31
C GLN A 457 0.85 -0.11 -10.61
N LEU A 458 1.08 0.94 -9.82
CA LEU A 458 0.38 2.22 -9.95
C LEU A 458 0.82 3.02 -11.18
N LEU A 459 2.11 2.99 -11.51
CA LEU A 459 2.62 3.60 -12.75
C LEU A 459 2.08 2.88 -13.98
N THR A 460 1.96 1.55 -13.96
CA THR A 460 1.29 0.81 -15.04
C THR A 460 -0.16 1.25 -15.18
N GLU A 461 -0.88 1.44 -14.07
CA GLU A 461 -2.27 1.93 -14.14
C GLU A 461 -2.37 3.30 -14.84
N ILE A 462 -1.42 4.21 -14.57
CA ILE A 462 -1.35 5.52 -15.22
C ILE A 462 -0.94 5.38 -16.69
N LEU A 463 0.06 4.57 -17.00
CA LEU A 463 0.56 4.31 -18.35
C LEU A 463 -0.56 3.81 -19.27
N LEU A 464 -1.48 3.03 -18.72
CA LEU A 464 -2.65 2.50 -19.41
C LEU A 464 -3.79 3.52 -19.58
N ARG A 465 -3.72 4.73 -19.03
CA ARG A 465 -4.71 5.80 -19.28
C ARG A 465 -4.34 6.62 -20.51
N ASP A 466 -5.34 7.28 -21.07
CA ASP A 466 -5.15 8.19 -22.20
C ASP A 466 -4.26 9.37 -21.77
N GLY A 467 -3.23 9.67 -22.57
CA GLY A 467 -2.21 10.66 -22.21
C GLY A 467 -1.16 10.18 -21.18
N GLY A 468 -1.32 9.00 -20.59
CA GLY A 468 -0.39 8.45 -19.59
C GLY A 468 1.02 8.20 -20.14
N ILE A 469 1.11 7.66 -21.37
CA ILE A 469 2.39 7.47 -22.08
C ILE A 469 3.11 8.80 -22.26
N GLN A 470 2.40 9.85 -22.69
CA GLN A 470 3.01 11.16 -22.92
C GLN A 470 3.45 11.82 -21.61
N LEU A 471 2.67 11.68 -20.53
CA LEU A 471 3.01 12.22 -19.21
C LEU A 471 4.26 11.54 -18.62
N LEU A 472 4.27 10.20 -18.61
CA LEU A 472 5.35 9.44 -17.99
C LEU A 472 6.60 9.42 -18.85
N LEU A 473 6.46 9.23 -20.17
CA LEU A 473 7.59 9.04 -21.07
C LEU A 473 8.06 10.32 -21.77
N GLY A 474 7.29 11.40 -21.74
CA GLY A 474 7.59 12.62 -22.51
C GLY A 474 7.32 12.42 -24.02
N PRO A 475 7.82 13.31 -24.89
CA PRO A 475 7.63 13.20 -26.33
C PRO A 475 8.50 12.09 -26.97
N SER A 476 9.64 11.74 -26.37
CA SER A 476 10.53 10.71 -26.91
C SER A 476 11.27 9.89 -25.82
N GLY A 477 11.72 8.68 -26.19
CA GLY A 477 12.55 7.82 -25.33
C GLY A 477 11.83 7.16 -24.15
N MET A 478 12.63 6.70 -23.17
CA MET A 478 12.18 5.89 -22.02
C MET A 478 11.72 6.73 -20.80
N GLY A 479 11.22 7.94 -21.02
CA GLY A 479 10.85 8.84 -19.91
C GLY A 479 12.00 9.59 -19.29
N GLU A 480 12.95 10.05 -20.11
CA GLU A 480 13.95 11.04 -19.69
C GLU A 480 13.38 12.46 -19.66
N GLU A 481 12.45 12.74 -20.57
CA GLU A 481 11.78 14.03 -20.75
C GLU A 481 10.41 14.09 -20.05
N GLY A 482 9.96 12.98 -19.46
CA GLY A 482 8.69 12.84 -18.73
C GLY A 482 8.86 12.64 -17.23
N GLU A 483 7.73 12.49 -16.53
CA GLU A 483 7.69 12.38 -15.06
C GLU A 483 8.27 11.06 -14.53
N LEU A 484 8.47 10.03 -15.37
CA LEU A 484 8.97 8.74 -14.92
C LEU A 484 10.36 8.83 -14.28
N LYS A 485 11.22 9.73 -14.76
CA LYS A 485 12.56 9.96 -14.21
C LYS A 485 12.56 10.39 -12.75
N LYS A 486 11.52 11.13 -12.30
CA LYS A 486 11.37 11.60 -10.92
C LYS A 486 11.23 10.44 -9.92
N TYR A 487 10.65 9.32 -10.36
CA TYR A 487 10.34 8.17 -9.52
C TYR A 487 11.27 6.97 -9.75
N MET A 488 11.87 6.86 -10.94
CA MET A 488 12.82 5.81 -11.31
C MET A 488 14.07 6.42 -11.95
N MET A 489 15.12 6.59 -11.14
CA MET A 489 16.36 7.23 -11.56
C MET A 489 17.18 6.35 -12.52
N ASP A 490 17.19 5.04 -12.29
CA ASP A 490 18.00 4.09 -13.05
C ASP A 490 17.41 3.79 -14.43
N TRP A 491 18.22 3.96 -15.48
CA TRP A 491 17.81 3.68 -16.85
C TRP A 491 17.43 2.21 -17.07
N ARG A 492 18.19 1.27 -16.50
CA ARG A 492 17.91 -0.18 -16.60
C ARG A 492 16.58 -0.54 -15.95
N SER A 493 16.29 0.04 -14.79
CA SER A 493 15.04 -0.20 -14.08
C SER A 493 13.86 0.38 -14.85
N ARG A 494 14.00 1.57 -15.47
CA ARG A 494 12.99 2.14 -16.37
C ARG A 494 12.75 1.24 -17.58
N GLN A 495 13.80 0.78 -18.24
CA GLN A 495 13.68 -0.14 -19.37
C GLN A 495 12.96 -1.43 -18.99
N GLN A 496 13.36 -2.08 -17.89
CA GLN A 496 12.74 -3.31 -17.41
C GLN A 496 11.25 -3.10 -17.07
N PHE A 497 10.92 -2.02 -16.37
CA PHE A 497 9.53 -1.69 -16.06
C PHE A 497 8.68 -1.51 -17.33
N LEU A 498 9.20 -0.82 -18.34
CA LEU A 498 8.46 -0.58 -19.59
C LEU A 498 8.26 -1.86 -20.40
N LEU A 499 9.26 -2.76 -20.43
CA LEU A 499 9.11 -4.07 -21.05
C LEU A 499 8.08 -4.93 -20.32
N GLU A 500 8.10 -4.95 -18.98
CA GLU A 500 7.08 -5.61 -18.16
C GLU A 500 5.69 -5.03 -18.49
N ALA A 501 5.53 -3.70 -18.49
CA ALA A 501 4.25 -3.06 -18.80
C ALA A 501 3.76 -3.35 -20.24
N ALA A 502 4.66 -3.39 -21.21
CA ALA A 502 4.33 -3.72 -22.60
C ALA A 502 3.86 -5.18 -22.75
N HIS A 503 4.44 -6.11 -21.98
CA HIS A 503 4.00 -7.50 -21.90
C HIS A 503 2.58 -7.60 -21.30
N TRP A 504 2.32 -6.93 -20.17
CA TRP A 504 0.98 -6.86 -19.59
C TRP A 504 -0.05 -6.28 -20.57
N CYS A 505 0.33 -5.29 -21.38
CA CYS A 505 -0.53 -4.76 -22.45
C CYS A 505 -0.89 -5.83 -23.49
N GLN A 506 0.06 -6.71 -23.86
CA GLN A 506 -0.21 -7.80 -24.82
C GLN A 506 -1.16 -8.84 -24.24
N GLU A 507 -0.98 -9.22 -22.98
CA GLU A 507 -1.89 -10.16 -22.28
C GLU A 507 -3.30 -9.58 -22.14
N ALA A 508 -3.40 -8.26 -21.91
CA ALA A 508 -4.67 -7.55 -21.83
C ALA A 508 -5.32 -7.25 -23.20
N GLY A 509 -4.65 -7.57 -24.32
CA GLY A 509 -5.12 -7.28 -25.68
C GLY A 509 -5.01 -5.80 -26.10
N LEU A 510 -4.29 -4.97 -25.34
CA LEU A 510 -4.04 -3.55 -25.61
C LEU A 510 -2.79 -3.38 -26.50
N TYR A 511 -2.85 -3.93 -27.71
CA TYR A 511 -1.69 -4.02 -28.60
C TYR A 511 -1.12 -2.66 -29.03
N ASP A 512 -1.96 -1.65 -29.29
CA ASP A 512 -1.49 -0.30 -29.69
C ASP A 512 -0.60 0.33 -28.62
N LYS A 513 -0.95 0.16 -27.34
CA LYS A 513 -0.16 0.64 -26.19
C LYS A 513 1.13 -0.14 -26.06
N SER A 514 1.10 -1.46 -26.25
CA SER A 514 2.32 -2.29 -26.24
C SER A 514 3.31 -1.87 -27.34
N VAL A 515 2.83 -1.67 -28.56
CA VAL A 515 3.63 -1.21 -29.70
C VAL A 515 4.27 0.14 -29.41
N GLU A 516 3.48 1.09 -28.90
CA GLU A 516 3.99 2.41 -28.54
C GLU A 516 5.07 2.33 -27.45
N ILE A 517 4.85 1.56 -26.37
CA ILE A 517 5.85 1.40 -25.30
C ILE A 517 7.14 0.77 -25.85
N HIS A 518 7.04 -0.31 -26.63
CA HIS A 518 8.22 -0.93 -27.25
C HIS A 518 8.98 0.04 -28.17
N ARG A 519 8.26 0.88 -28.93
CA ARG A 519 8.84 1.93 -29.76
C ARG A 519 9.62 2.95 -28.93
N ARG A 520 9.06 3.38 -27.79
CA ARG A 520 9.73 4.31 -26.85
C ARG A 520 10.98 3.73 -26.20
N VAL A 521 10.97 2.44 -25.93
CA VAL A 521 12.11 1.68 -25.40
C VAL A 521 13.18 1.43 -26.48
N GLY A 522 12.87 1.58 -27.76
CA GLY A 522 13.76 1.18 -28.85
C GLY A 522 13.78 -0.33 -29.10
N ALA A 523 12.86 -1.08 -28.49
CA ALA A 523 12.67 -2.51 -28.73
C ALA A 523 11.87 -2.75 -30.03
N PHE A 524 12.40 -2.26 -31.15
CA PHE A 524 11.69 -2.23 -32.44
C PHE A 524 11.30 -3.63 -32.95
N ALA A 525 12.12 -4.65 -32.70
CA ALA A 525 11.78 -6.04 -33.05
C ALA A 525 10.52 -6.53 -32.32
N MET A 526 10.36 -6.20 -31.02
CA MET A 526 9.16 -6.55 -30.23
C MET A 526 7.92 -5.78 -30.67
N ALA A 527 8.09 -4.51 -31.04
CA ALA A 527 7.01 -3.71 -31.60
C ALA A 527 6.53 -4.32 -32.93
N LEU A 528 7.46 -4.66 -33.83
CA LEU A 528 7.16 -5.30 -35.12
C LEU A 528 6.55 -6.69 -34.95
N GLN A 529 7.03 -7.50 -34.00
CA GLN A 529 6.42 -8.79 -33.70
C GLN A 529 4.95 -8.63 -33.27
N THR A 530 4.66 -7.63 -32.44
CA THR A 530 3.27 -7.33 -32.01
C THR A 530 2.41 -6.90 -33.20
N ILE A 531 2.93 -6.06 -34.09
CA ILE A 531 2.24 -5.67 -35.32
C ILE A 531 2.01 -6.87 -36.24
N ASN A 532 3.01 -7.72 -36.44
CA ASN A 532 2.91 -8.93 -37.26
C ASN A 532 1.84 -9.88 -36.74
N LYS A 533 1.73 -10.03 -35.42
CA LYS A 533 0.63 -10.77 -34.77
C LYS A 533 -0.73 -10.15 -35.09
N CYS A 534 -0.90 -8.86 -34.81
CA CYS A 534 -2.18 -8.17 -35.05
C CYS A 534 -2.58 -8.14 -36.53
N LEU A 535 -1.59 -8.09 -37.44
CA LEU A 535 -1.77 -8.11 -38.89
C LEU A 535 -2.17 -9.49 -39.37
N SER A 536 -1.52 -10.55 -38.87
CA SER A 536 -1.93 -11.94 -39.11
C SER A 536 -3.38 -12.16 -38.71
N ASP A 537 -3.76 -11.74 -37.49
CA ASP A 537 -5.16 -11.85 -37.02
C ASP A 537 -6.13 -11.08 -37.92
N ALA A 538 -5.73 -9.90 -38.42
CA ALA A 538 -6.54 -9.11 -39.34
C ALA A 538 -6.68 -9.79 -40.72
N VAL A 539 -5.61 -10.39 -41.23
CA VAL A 539 -5.60 -11.15 -42.49
C VAL A 539 -6.52 -12.37 -42.39
N CYS A 540 -6.44 -13.15 -41.31
CA CYS A 540 -7.34 -14.28 -41.08
C CYS A 540 -8.81 -13.82 -40.95
N ALA A 541 -9.07 -12.69 -40.30
CA ALA A 541 -10.42 -12.13 -40.21
C ALA A 541 -10.98 -11.71 -41.59
N ILE A 542 -10.14 -11.17 -42.48
CA ILE A 542 -10.53 -10.84 -43.87
C ILE A 542 -10.86 -12.11 -44.66
N ALA A 543 -10.10 -13.19 -44.47
CA ALA A 543 -10.38 -14.47 -45.11
C ALA A 543 -11.77 -15.02 -44.73
N HIS A 544 -12.20 -14.75 -43.50
CA HIS A 544 -13.54 -15.09 -43.00
C HIS A 544 -14.62 -14.01 -43.27
N SER A 545 -14.36 -13.05 -44.17
CA SER A 545 -15.30 -12.01 -44.65
C SER A 545 -15.73 -10.95 -43.62
N MET A 546 -14.89 -10.63 -42.63
CA MET A 546 -15.15 -9.50 -41.71
C MET A 546 -14.76 -8.14 -42.34
N LEU A 547 -15.69 -7.16 -42.31
CA LEU A 547 -15.53 -5.85 -42.95
C LEU A 547 -14.47 -4.94 -42.27
N ASP A 548 -14.26 -5.06 -40.95
CA ASP A 548 -13.34 -4.20 -40.20
C ASP A 548 -11.85 -4.56 -40.37
N GLY A 549 -11.54 -5.70 -40.99
CA GLY A 549 -10.17 -6.19 -41.11
C GLY A 549 -9.29 -5.36 -42.04
N GLU A 550 -9.86 -4.75 -43.09
CA GLU A 550 -9.08 -4.07 -44.13
C GLU A 550 -8.49 -2.73 -43.68
N SER A 551 -9.28 -1.90 -42.99
CA SER A 551 -8.83 -0.63 -42.44
C SER A 551 -7.79 -0.86 -41.34
N ARG A 552 -8.03 -1.87 -40.47
CA ARG A 552 -7.09 -2.29 -39.43
C ARG A 552 -5.78 -2.77 -40.01
N ALA A 553 -5.81 -3.61 -41.05
CA ALA A 553 -4.60 -4.09 -41.71
C ALA A 553 -3.80 -2.96 -42.37
N ALA A 554 -4.47 -1.98 -43.00
CA ALA A 554 -3.80 -0.81 -43.58
C ALA A 554 -3.11 0.05 -42.51
N ALA A 555 -3.78 0.31 -41.38
CA ALA A 555 -3.21 1.05 -40.26
C ALA A 555 -2.00 0.34 -39.62
N LEU A 556 -2.07 -1.00 -39.48
CA LEU A 556 -0.97 -1.81 -38.96
C LEU A 556 0.25 -1.80 -39.88
N ILE A 557 0.06 -1.87 -41.20
CA ILE A 557 1.15 -1.76 -42.18
C ILE A 557 1.79 -0.37 -42.12
N GLN A 558 0.98 0.70 -42.04
CA GLN A 558 1.50 2.05 -41.89
C GLN A 558 2.33 2.18 -40.60
N SER A 559 1.80 1.73 -39.47
CA SER A 559 2.51 1.72 -38.18
C SER A 559 3.81 0.91 -38.26
N GLY A 560 3.80 -0.27 -38.89
CA GLY A 560 5.00 -1.09 -39.08
C GLY A 560 6.07 -0.37 -39.93
N ASN A 561 5.67 0.34 -40.97
CA ASN A 561 6.58 1.13 -41.80
C ASN A 561 7.15 2.34 -41.03
N GLU A 562 6.32 3.04 -40.25
CA GLU A 562 6.78 4.15 -39.38
C GLU A 562 7.83 3.65 -38.39
N ILE A 563 7.63 2.48 -37.79
CA ILE A 563 8.60 1.85 -36.89
C ILE A 563 9.91 1.52 -37.61
N LEU A 564 9.85 0.93 -38.80
CA LEU A 564 11.04 0.62 -39.60
C LEU A 564 11.81 1.89 -39.99
N GLU A 565 11.13 2.97 -40.33
CA GLU A 565 11.79 4.25 -40.59
C GLU A 565 12.45 4.79 -39.32
N THR A 566 11.76 4.78 -38.17
CA THR A 566 12.38 5.23 -36.91
C THR A 566 13.59 4.37 -36.50
N ALA A 567 13.55 3.07 -36.75
CA ALA A 567 14.65 2.16 -36.46
C ALA A 567 15.90 2.46 -37.31
N ARG A 568 15.74 2.98 -38.54
CA ARG A 568 16.87 3.36 -39.41
C ARG A 568 17.64 4.57 -38.89
N TYR A 569 16.94 5.53 -38.28
CA TYR A 569 17.55 6.74 -37.73
C TYR A 569 18.09 6.56 -36.30
N SER A 570 17.76 5.44 -35.63
CA SER A 570 18.30 5.12 -34.31
C SER A 570 19.73 4.60 -34.42
N SER A 571 20.71 5.43 -34.03
CA SER A 571 22.14 5.19 -34.23
C SER A 571 22.77 4.13 -33.30
N GLU A 572 22.02 3.54 -32.36
CA GLU A 572 22.56 2.73 -31.25
C GLU A 572 22.15 1.24 -31.26
N ALA A 573 21.43 0.76 -32.28
CA ALA A 573 21.00 -0.65 -32.32
C ALA A 573 22.18 -1.62 -32.52
N SER A 574 22.25 -2.66 -31.67
CA SER A 574 23.25 -3.73 -31.77
C SER A 574 23.10 -4.52 -33.10
N VAL A 575 24.15 -5.22 -33.53
CA VAL A 575 24.09 -6.04 -34.76
C VAL A 575 23.00 -7.11 -34.65
N GLN A 576 22.88 -7.75 -33.49
CA GLN A 576 21.86 -8.76 -33.21
C GLN A 576 20.43 -8.18 -33.27
N ASP A 577 20.22 -6.95 -32.79
CA ASP A 577 18.92 -6.29 -32.89
C ASP A 577 18.54 -5.96 -34.34
N LYS A 578 19.53 -5.60 -35.18
CA LYS A 578 19.29 -5.34 -36.60
C LYS A 578 18.89 -6.61 -37.36
N ASP A 579 19.49 -7.74 -37.02
CA ASP A 579 19.12 -9.04 -37.58
C ASP A 579 17.67 -9.39 -37.20
N LEU A 580 17.30 -9.28 -35.93
CA LEU A 580 15.92 -9.50 -35.47
C LEU A 580 14.91 -8.54 -36.13
N ILE A 581 15.26 -7.26 -36.30
CA ILE A 581 14.41 -6.30 -37.01
C ILE A 581 14.24 -6.73 -38.48
N SER A 582 15.31 -7.18 -39.13
CA SER A 582 15.25 -7.64 -40.51
C SER A 582 14.37 -8.89 -40.67
N GLU A 583 14.44 -9.84 -39.73
CA GLU A 583 13.56 -11.00 -39.69
C GLU A 583 12.09 -10.57 -39.53
N GLN A 584 11.77 -9.70 -38.57
CA GLN A 584 10.40 -9.21 -38.40
C GLN A 584 9.91 -8.37 -39.60
N GLN A 585 10.80 -7.65 -40.29
CA GLN A 585 10.49 -6.96 -41.54
C GLN A 585 10.13 -7.96 -42.63
N THR A 586 10.85 -9.08 -42.76
CA THR A 586 10.51 -10.10 -43.76
C THR A 586 9.12 -10.68 -43.52
N VAL A 587 8.76 -10.92 -42.25
CA VAL A 587 7.43 -11.40 -41.85
C VAL A 587 6.36 -10.38 -42.21
N LEU A 588 6.60 -9.09 -41.94
CA LEU A 588 5.68 -8.01 -42.30
C LEU A 588 5.41 -7.98 -43.80
N ARG A 589 6.46 -8.11 -44.64
CA ARG A 589 6.32 -8.13 -46.11
C ARG A 589 5.62 -9.39 -46.61
N GLN A 590 5.84 -10.54 -45.98
CA GLN A 590 5.12 -11.77 -46.29
C GLN A 590 3.62 -11.61 -46.00
N LEU A 591 3.25 -11.06 -44.84
CA LEU A 591 1.86 -10.80 -44.48
C LEU A 591 1.21 -9.75 -45.40
N GLU A 592 1.95 -8.70 -45.80
CA GLU A 592 1.49 -7.70 -46.75
C GLU A 592 1.22 -8.31 -48.15
N ALA A 593 2.08 -9.22 -48.61
CA ALA A 593 1.86 -9.96 -49.86
C ALA A 593 0.61 -10.86 -49.79
N ILE A 594 0.41 -11.56 -48.67
CA ILE A 594 -0.80 -12.37 -48.43
C ILE A 594 -2.05 -11.48 -48.44
N LEU A 595 -2.02 -10.34 -47.75
CA LEU A 595 -3.12 -9.38 -47.73
C LEU A 595 -3.45 -8.87 -49.15
N HIS A 596 -2.42 -8.60 -49.97
CA HIS A 596 -2.61 -8.18 -51.35
C HIS A 596 -3.35 -9.24 -52.18
N ILE A 597 -2.99 -10.52 -52.03
CA ILE A 597 -3.67 -11.64 -52.70
C ILE A 597 -5.15 -11.71 -52.29
N TYR A 598 -5.47 -11.58 -51.00
CA TYR A 598 -6.86 -11.57 -50.54
C TYR A 598 -7.66 -10.41 -51.14
N ARG A 599 -7.06 -9.22 -51.27
CA ARG A 599 -7.70 -8.08 -51.93
C ARG A 599 -8.00 -8.35 -53.41
N LEU A 600 -7.06 -8.92 -54.15
CA LEU A 600 -7.25 -9.30 -55.55
C LEU A 600 -8.36 -10.36 -55.70
N ALA A 601 -8.35 -11.38 -54.83
CA ALA A 601 -9.35 -12.44 -54.83
C ALA A 601 -10.76 -11.89 -54.54
N ARG A 602 -10.90 -10.99 -53.55
CA ARG A 602 -12.19 -10.33 -53.24
C ARG A 602 -12.66 -9.37 -54.32
N ALA A 603 -11.75 -8.75 -55.06
CA ALA A 603 -12.07 -7.92 -56.22
C ALA A 603 -12.48 -8.72 -57.47
N GLY A 604 -12.47 -10.07 -57.39
CA GLY A 604 -12.81 -10.95 -58.52
C GLY A 604 -11.68 -11.12 -59.54
N GLN A 605 -10.48 -10.60 -59.26
CA GLN A 605 -9.30 -10.70 -60.13
C GLN A 605 -8.57 -12.03 -59.88
N THR A 606 -9.22 -13.15 -60.20
CA THR A 606 -8.76 -14.51 -59.86
C THR A 606 -7.44 -14.91 -60.54
N VAL A 607 -7.20 -14.44 -61.78
CA VAL A 607 -5.97 -14.71 -62.53
C VAL A 607 -4.76 -14.00 -61.90
N ASP A 608 -4.94 -12.74 -61.51
CA ASP A 608 -3.87 -11.95 -60.88
C ASP A 608 -3.58 -12.46 -59.47
N ALA A 609 -4.62 -12.80 -58.70
CA ALA A 609 -4.47 -13.43 -57.39
C ALA A 609 -3.69 -14.75 -57.48
N LEU A 610 -4.03 -15.62 -58.45
CA LEU A 610 -3.33 -16.89 -58.65
C LEU A 610 -1.85 -16.68 -59.04
N ARG A 611 -1.57 -15.71 -59.91
CA ARG A 611 -0.20 -15.36 -60.32
C ARG A 611 0.64 -14.91 -59.11
N GLU A 612 0.08 -14.10 -58.23
CA GLU A 612 0.76 -13.65 -57.01
C GLU A 612 0.97 -14.79 -56.00
N ILE A 613 0.00 -15.71 -55.86
CA ILE A 613 0.14 -16.91 -55.01
C ILE A 613 1.32 -17.78 -55.46
N ILE A 614 1.47 -18.00 -56.78
CA ILE A 614 2.57 -18.81 -57.33
C ILE A 614 3.94 -18.13 -57.12
N ARG A 615 3.96 -16.80 -57.06
CA ARG A 615 5.19 -16.01 -56.83
C ARG A 615 5.64 -16.00 -55.38
N LEU A 616 4.83 -16.45 -54.42
CA LEU A 616 5.22 -16.51 -53.01
C LEU A 616 6.37 -17.50 -52.83
N PRO A 617 7.57 -17.04 -52.44
CA PRO A 617 8.77 -17.87 -52.41
C PRO A 617 8.67 -18.98 -51.35
N PHE A 618 7.88 -18.78 -50.30
CA PHE A 618 7.74 -19.74 -49.22
C PHE A 618 6.76 -20.89 -49.51
N LEU A 619 5.80 -20.74 -50.43
CA LEU A 619 4.84 -21.81 -50.77
C LEU A 619 5.34 -22.77 -51.85
N HIS A 620 6.42 -22.42 -52.57
CA HIS A 620 7.04 -23.26 -53.60
C HIS A 620 6.04 -23.86 -54.63
N LEU A 621 5.01 -23.09 -55.00
CA LEU A 621 3.93 -23.51 -55.90
C LEU A 621 4.29 -23.43 -57.39
N ASP A 622 5.53 -23.06 -57.74
CA ASP A 622 5.99 -23.00 -59.13
C ASP A 622 5.82 -24.38 -59.81
N PRO A 623 4.99 -24.52 -60.85
CA PRO A 623 4.75 -25.80 -61.52
C PRO A 623 6.00 -26.41 -62.14
N LYS A 624 7.07 -25.62 -62.37
CA LYS A 624 8.33 -26.08 -62.98
C LYS A 624 9.41 -26.47 -61.95
N ALA A 625 9.22 -26.13 -60.67
CA ALA A 625 10.17 -26.45 -59.61
C ALA A 625 9.98 -27.89 -59.09
N PRO A 626 11.07 -28.64 -58.80
CA PRO A 626 10.98 -29.97 -58.22
C PRO A 626 10.30 -29.93 -56.83
N ASN A 627 9.60 -31.01 -56.47
CA ASN A 627 8.98 -31.15 -55.14
C ASN A 627 10.10 -31.30 -54.09
N LEU A 628 10.56 -30.19 -53.52
CA LEU A 628 11.46 -30.24 -52.37
C LEU A 628 10.62 -30.60 -51.13
N ALA A 629 10.75 -31.85 -50.68
CA ALA A 629 10.19 -32.31 -49.42
C ALA A 629 11.14 -31.91 -48.28
N VAL A 630 11.05 -30.68 -47.78
CA VAL A 630 11.86 -30.24 -46.63
C VAL A 630 11.07 -29.22 -45.84
N ASP A 631 10.52 -29.59 -44.68
CA ASP A 631 10.27 -28.74 -43.51
C ASP A 631 9.89 -27.27 -43.76
N ILE A 632 9.09 -26.98 -44.80
CA ILE A 632 8.82 -25.61 -45.29
C ILE A 632 8.14 -24.79 -44.20
N PHE A 633 7.26 -25.46 -43.43
CA PHE A 633 6.54 -24.85 -42.34
C PHE A 633 7.44 -24.62 -41.11
N ARG A 634 8.40 -25.50 -40.78
CA ARG A 634 9.27 -25.30 -39.60
C ARG A 634 10.05 -23.99 -39.61
N ASN A 635 10.45 -23.51 -40.79
CA ASN A 635 11.23 -22.27 -40.92
C ASN A 635 10.36 -21.02 -41.10
N LEU A 636 9.03 -21.18 -41.19
CA LEU A 636 8.11 -20.07 -41.39
C LEU A 636 7.70 -19.47 -40.04
N SER A 637 7.52 -18.14 -39.97
CA SER A 637 7.02 -17.50 -38.75
C SER A 637 5.61 -18.03 -38.41
N PRO A 638 5.28 -18.27 -37.13
CA PRO A 638 3.95 -18.74 -36.71
C PRO A 638 2.82 -17.82 -37.18
N HIS A 639 3.08 -16.50 -37.29
CA HIS A 639 2.12 -15.53 -37.81
C HIS A 639 1.79 -15.76 -39.29
N VAL A 640 2.78 -16.14 -40.10
CA VAL A 640 2.55 -16.43 -41.52
C VAL A 640 1.90 -17.80 -41.68
N GLN A 641 2.34 -18.80 -40.90
CA GLN A 641 1.75 -20.14 -40.89
C GLN A 641 0.24 -20.11 -40.63
N ALA A 642 -0.21 -19.28 -39.68
CA ALA A 642 -1.63 -19.12 -39.36
C ALA A 642 -2.48 -18.70 -40.57
N CYS A 643 -1.91 -17.94 -41.51
CA CYS A 643 -2.60 -17.47 -42.71
C CYS A 643 -2.58 -18.48 -43.87
N VAL A 644 -1.67 -19.47 -43.86
CA VAL A 644 -1.47 -20.38 -45.01
C VAL A 644 -2.71 -21.25 -45.33
N PRO A 645 -3.40 -21.87 -44.36
CA PRO A 645 -4.56 -22.72 -44.67
C PRO A 645 -5.64 -22.00 -45.45
N ASP A 646 -5.97 -20.76 -45.05
CA ASP A 646 -6.98 -19.97 -45.74
C ASP A 646 -6.49 -19.44 -47.09
N LEU A 647 -5.19 -19.14 -47.21
CA LEU A 647 -4.57 -18.76 -48.47
C LEU A 647 -4.63 -19.90 -49.49
N LEU A 648 -4.41 -21.14 -49.06
CA LEU A 648 -4.56 -22.33 -49.90
C LEU A 648 -6.03 -22.58 -50.32
N LYS A 649 -7.01 -22.28 -49.45
CA LYS A 649 -8.44 -22.31 -49.83
C LYS A 649 -8.74 -21.27 -50.92
N VAL A 650 -8.20 -20.06 -50.79
CA VAL A 650 -8.32 -19.03 -51.84
C VAL A 650 -7.65 -19.46 -53.13
N ALA A 651 -6.47 -20.10 -53.05
CA ALA A 651 -5.80 -20.66 -54.21
C ALA A 651 -6.69 -21.69 -54.94
N LEU A 652 -7.30 -22.63 -54.21
CA LEU A 652 -8.23 -23.61 -54.79
C LEU A 652 -9.43 -22.94 -55.46
N ASN A 653 -10.05 -21.96 -54.79
CA ASN A 653 -11.18 -21.22 -55.36
C ASN A 653 -10.75 -20.45 -56.63
N CYS A 654 -9.56 -19.85 -56.66
CA CYS A 654 -9.05 -19.19 -57.85
C CYS A 654 -8.78 -20.17 -58.99
N ILE A 655 -8.21 -21.35 -58.70
CA ILE A 655 -7.95 -22.40 -59.70
C ILE A 655 -9.26 -22.88 -60.33
N ASP A 656 -10.30 -23.12 -59.52
CA ASP A 656 -11.58 -23.63 -60.03
C ASP A 656 -12.33 -22.60 -60.91
N ASN A 657 -11.98 -21.31 -60.79
CA ASN A 657 -12.55 -20.22 -61.59
C ASN A 657 -11.74 -19.88 -62.85
N VAL A 658 -10.60 -20.52 -63.12
CA VAL A 658 -9.73 -20.27 -64.29
C VAL A 658 -9.66 -21.51 -65.18
N ARG A 659 -9.72 -21.32 -66.51
CA ARG A 659 -9.62 -22.44 -67.48
C ARG A 659 -8.17 -22.91 -67.62
N ASP A 660 -7.93 -24.20 -67.39
CA ASP A 660 -6.64 -24.87 -67.58
C ASP A 660 -6.36 -25.11 -69.06
N THR A 661 -5.41 -24.36 -69.64
CA THR A 661 -5.06 -24.44 -71.06
C THR A 661 -3.81 -25.27 -71.35
N ASP A 662 -2.91 -25.41 -70.38
CA ASP A 662 -1.55 -25.97 -70.56
C ASP A 662 -1.15 -27.01 -69.49
N GLY A 663 -2.07 -27.37 -68.60
CA GLY A 663 -1.82 -28.34 -67.52
C GLY A 663 -1.06 -27.77 -66.32
N THR A 664 -0.70 -26.48 -66.36
CA THR A 664 0.02 -25.82 -65.25
C THR A 664 -0.86 -25.71 -64.01
N LEU A 665 -2.16 -25.41 -64.18
CA LEU A 665 -3.10 -25.32 -63.07
C LEU A 665 -3.29 -26.66 -62.36
N ARG A 666 -3.24 -27.77 -63.11
CA ARG A 666 -3.28 -29.13 -62.56
C ARG A 666 -2.05 -29.43 -61.68
N ALA A 667 -0.86 -29.03 -62.14
CA ALA A 667 0.37 -29.19 -61.36
C ALA A 667 0.34 -28.35 -60.07
N VAL A 668 -0.12 -27.09 -60.15
CA VAL A 668 -0.31 -26.21 -58.99
C VAL A 668 -1.34 -26.81 -58.01
N LYS A 669 -2.48 -27.31 -58.52
CA LYS A 669 -3.53 -27.95 -57.70
C LYS A 669 -3.00 -29.17 -56.94
N SER A 670 -2.20 -30.02 -57.58
CA SER A 670 -1.54 -31.16 -56.91
C SER A 670 -0.59 -30.70 -55.79
N LYS A 671 0.18 -29.62 -56.01
CA LYS A 671 1.04 -29.05 -54.97
C LYS A 671 0.26 -28.44 -53.81
N VAL A 672 -0.87 -27.79 -54.07
CA VAL A 672 -1.76 -27.26 -53.02
C VAL A 672 -2.31 -28.38 -52.15
N PHE A 673 -2.77 -29.49 -52.74
CA PHE A 673 -3.23 -30.65 -51.97
C PHE A 673 -2.12 -31.29 -51.12
N TYR A 674 -0.89 -31.33 -51.64
CA TYR A 674 0.26 -31.81 -50.88
C TYR A 674 0.52 -30.95 -49.62
N HIS A 675 0.45 -29.62 -49.73
CA HIS A 675 0.60 -28.71 -48.60
C HIS A 675 -0.53 -28.86 -47.57
N PHE A 676 -1.79 -29.04 -48.01
CA PHE A 676 -2.90 -29.35 -47.09
C PHE A 676 -2.65 -30.64 -46.29
N HIS A 677 -2.14 -31.68 -46.95
CA HIS A 677 -1.83 -32.95 -46.29
C HIS A 677 -0.70 -32.80 -45.27
N ALA A 678 0.35 -32.03 -45.59
CA ALA A 678 1.44 -31.72 -44.67
C ALA A 678 0.94 -30.99 -43.41
N ILE A 679 0.10 -29.96 -43.58
CA ILE A 679 -0.51 -29.20 -42.46
C ILE A 679 -1.35 -30.13 -41.55
N SER A 680 -2.11 -31.08 -42.11
CA SER A 680 -2.88 -32.03 -41.31
C SER A 680 -2.03 -33.02 -40.52
N ILE A 681 -0.86 -33.42 -41.03
CA ILE A 681 0.05 -34.34 -40.34
C ILE A 681 0.70 -33.64 -39.14
N ASP A 682 1.16 -32.40 -39.30
CA ASP A 682 1.77 -31.62 -38.20
C ASP A 682 0.75 -31.37 -37.07
N TYR A 683 -0.51 -31.07 -37.40
CA TYR A 683 -1.59 -30.88 -36.41
C TYR A 683 -1.90 -32.15 -35.59
N HIS A 684 -1.72 -33.34 -36.18
CA HIS A 684 -1.90 -34.61 -35.48
C HIS A 684 -0.72 -34.97 -34.58
N HIS A 685 0.49 -34.48 -34.88
CA HIS A 685 1.69 -34.72 -34.07
C HIS A 685 1.72 -33.85 -32.80
N GLU A 686 1.32 -32.57 -32.88
CA GLU A 686 1.25 -31.67 -31.71
C GLU A 686 0.24 -32.14 -30.64
N HIS A 687 -0.86 -32.80 -31.02
CA HIS A 687 -1.83 -33.34 -30.08
C HIS A 687 -1.45 -34.72 -29.49
N ALA A 688 -0.55 -35.45 -30.13
CA ALA A 688 -0.01 -36.71 -29.60
C ALA A 688 1.04 -36.47 -28.51
N ASP A 689 1.85 -35.41 -28.63
CA ASP A 689 2.90 -35.06 -27.66
C ASP A 689 2.36 -34.38 -26.38
N THR A 690 1.09 -33.95 -26.36
CA THR A 690 0.39 -33.53 -25.13
C THR A 690 -0.25 -34.67 -24.33
N LEU A 691 -0.14 -35.92 -24.79
CA LEU A 691 -0.75 -37.11 -24.19
C LEU A 691 0.25 -38.17 -23.69
N ILE A 692 1.54 -37.86 -23.66
CA ILE A 692 2.62 -38.65 -23.04
C ILE A 692 3.26 -37.81 -21.94
#